data_AF-A0A914GY10-F1
#
_entry.id   AF-A0A914GY10-F1
#
_cell.length_a   1.000
_cell.length_b   1.000
_cell.length_c   1.000
_cell.angle_alpha   90.00
_cell.angle_beta   90.00
_cell.angle_gamma   90.00
#
_symmetry.space_group_name_H-M   'P 1'
#
loop_
_entity.id
_entity.type
_entity.pdbx_description
1 polymer ?
#
loop_
_entity_poly.entity_id
_entity_poly.type
_entity_poly.pdbx_seq_one_letter_code
_entity_poly.pdbx_strand_id
1 'polypeptide(L)'
;MYEAYTNEEIVFKLPIEASSITCYASKEKLFIGSRQGHLITCNQAVEVQGTSKHHYEYQVCRTFERRPIVELQVFTMPLNLTRLYTSSQNIRRFRHFLTFWSRTKFCELCEVDTFVPINLQENAQVIVWCEPNILILAVKGACQFWNIELLHKNEFIDEKDFEPAKRPRLLELIRTGSSESAPLVVFLLKKTIVGICREGSVVDFYEPKTGKITNDFSSCKFSDQVLSLVYHHPYLVGILPKNLLEVRFQYYVWAAEEPSMPPMKKQFELAAQLSASSTQQIAIQRQLATKYFFERKFSKCFEIHTELKTDVLLVLNLFPFFIPEKYVAVLTRYPQAELQTFEVSLENIAENERKFATQALIQYLVARRAEQIALVNQHYLDYNSGNKARTLCTNELKRHEASLELIDTVLLKCYIKANPSMAKSLLRTKNCCCIVSEAEKDLNQYGLFEELLILYEKKKMYRKYLELLQREVKKHESFGIKDIANFLRRLKRDQISLVLEFSAPILFESVELGVQIFTSSTDDRETDLKQRAENDPRVKFDREMVLQFLKKECVQAVIPYLEHVIYKWNDERPRFHEELLEQYVMQKIDPYYSVENASNLIGDDENLMEESAIIMGRLGQHLDVLKIYTEILMDFNGAERHCQTYYDEKNASTHNEKRIETELRRKPNITEALKLFKRHPTKINTVGAFAIIPPSTLFNRICEALKALFETSNNQLASTNLIVSLTNLLIQRNKKRLKELKRQRISITESAECSLCKKRIMNSAFIRNRDHSFSHFFCYKNRMEKNERKEESDGFITPTVLEQRRVEEIVVKQKREWTRTHGMHLQNKSHVDYILACLEGLPKSYSGMDASRSWFCYWGLHALRLLGHKPGKALQNGIVSFLASCQTEDGGYGGGPGQMAHLATTYASVMSLITIGTDEALSSINLKTLNFFIHSMRQPNGSFTIHKGGESDVRAVYCALAVANICGLPVQDQLFEETASWLTRCQTYEGGFGGEPNCEAHSGYTFCGLAGLALLRKLHLVNIDAALKWLVNRQMTFEGGFQGRANKLVDGCYSYWNAACFSAWECFDPDQTKPFRKLFDTAALQSYVLEACQAPSGGLRDKPDKNPDLYHTCYTLSGLSTSQFYSSTKDEVLGGKRNIVETVHPIYNIHIDAYARALRYFES
;
A
#
# COMPACT_ATOMS: atom_id res chain seq x y z
N MET A 1 -29.81 -16.18 49.48
CA MET A 1 -29.19 -14.85 49.25
C MET A 1 -28.95 -14.59 47.76
N TYR A 2 -28.08 -15.34 47.07
CA TYR A 2 -27.76 -15.06 45.65
C TYR A 2 -28.97 -15.09 44.69
N GLU A 3 -30.06 -15.77 45.06
CA GLU A 3 -31.29 -15.80 44.25
C GLU A 3 -31.95 -14.43 44.06
N ALA A 4 -31.75 -13.50 44.99
CA ALA A 4 -32.35 -12.16 44.99
C ALA A 4 -31.66 -11.15 44.05
N TYR A 5 -30.57 -11.55 43.38
CA TYR A 5 -29.82 -10.68 42.47
C TYR A 5 -29.99 -11.11 41.01
N THR A 6 -29.94 -10.14 40.10
CA THR A 6 -29.88 -10.41 38.65
C THR A 6 -28.56 -11.09 38.27
N ASN A 7 -28.51 -11.76 37.13
CA ASN A 7 -27.30 -12.47 36.71
C ASN A 7 -26.11 -11.52 36.47
N GLU A 8 -26.34 -10.30 35.97
CA GLU A 8 -25.28 -9.29 35.84
C GLU A 8 -24.77 -8.82 37.21
N GLU A 9 -25.66 -8.59 38.18
CA GLU A 9 -25.24 -8.21 39.53
C GLU A 9 -24.46 -9.31 40.24
N ILE A 10 -24.85 -10.57 40.03
CA ILE A 10 -24.08 -11.75 40.49
C ILE A 10 -22.67 -11.72 39.88
N VAL A 11 -22.55 -11.45 38.59
CA VAL A 11 -21.27 -11.45 37.85
C VAL A 11 -20.37 -10.25 38.16
N PHE A 12 -20.94 -9.06 38.42
CA PHE A 12 -20.17 -7.82 38.58
C PHE A 12 -20.04 -7.28 40.01
N LYS A 13 -20.99 -7.57 40.91
CA LYS A 13 -20.99 -7.06 42.31
C LYS A 13 -20.47 -8.06 43.35
N LEU A 14 -20.41 -9.36 43.04
CA LEU A 14 -19.94 -10.40 43.96
C LEU A 14 -18.47 -10.78 43.70
N PRO A 15 -17.72 -11.19 44.74
CA PRO A 15 -16.34 -11.64 44.59
C PRO A 15 -16.28 -13.09 44.06
N ILE A 16 -16.64 -13.28 42.79
CA ILE A 16 -16.54 -14.58 42.11
C ILE A 16 -15.12 -14.77 41.58
N GLU A 17 -14.50 -15.89 41.98
CA GLU A 17 -13.17 -16.31 41.50
C GLU A 17 -13.35 -17.31 40.36
N ALA A 18 -12.89 -16.95 39.15
CA ALA A 18 -12.91 -17.86 38.01
C ALA A 18 -11.84 -18.96 38.19
N SER A 19 -12.22 -20.22 37.93
CA SER A 19 -11.34 -21.39 38.03
C SER A 19 -11.15 -22.15 36.73
N SER A 20 -12.02 -21.97 35.74
CA SER A 20 -11.90 -22.58 34.41
C SER A 20 -12.66 -21.76 33.37
N ILE A 21 -12.19 -21.73 32.12
CA ILE A 21 -12.81 -21.00 31.02
C ILE A 21 -12.69 -21.83 29.72
N THR A 22 -13.75 -21.89 28.91
CA THR A 22 -13.74 -22.54 27.58
C THR A 22 -14.74 -21.90 26.62
N CYS A 23 -14.61 -22.11 25.31
CA CYS A 23 -15.44 -21.47 24.28
C CYS A 23 -15.96 -22.46 23.23
N TYR A 24 -17.18 -22.23 22.71
CA TYR A 24 -17.80 -23.08 21.68
C TYR A 24 -18.01 -22.33 20.36
N ALA A 25 -17.11 -22.56 19.41
CA ALA A 25 -16.95 -21.78 18.19
C ALA A 25 -18.19 -21.76 17.26
N SER A 26 -19.03 -22.79 17.24
CA SER A 26 -20.20 -22.84 16.35
C SER A 26 -21.46 -22.13 16.88
N LYS A 27 -21.39 -21.51 18.07
CA LYS A 27 -22.51 -20.74 18.67
C LYS A 27 -22.09 -19.46 19.40
N GLU A 28 -20.82 -19.03 19.30
CA GLU A 28 -20.32 -17.79 19.91
C GLU A 28 -20.54 -17.70 21.43
N LYS A 29 -20.37 -18.82 22.15
CA LYS A 29 -20.58 -18.92 23.61
C LYS A 29 -19.28 -19.12 24.37
N LEU A 30 -19.07 -18.30 25.40
CA LEU A 30 -18.02 -18.44 26.41
C LEU A 30 -18.60 -19.07 27.68
N PHE A 31 -17.91 -20.05 28.26
CA PHE A 31 -18.28 -20.76 29.49
C PHE A 31 -17.19 -20.54 30.54
N ILE A 32 -17.58 -20.15 31.76
CA ILE A 32 -16.68 -19.82 32.87
C ILE A 32 -17.13 -20.58 34.12
N GLY A 33 -16.29 -21.49 34.61
CA GLY A 33 -16.46 -22.13 35.90
C GLY A 33 -15.85 -21.29 37.02
N SER A 34 -16.48 -21.26 38.18
CA SER A 34 -15.99 -20.55 39.37
C SER A 34 -15.68 -21.48 40.54
N ARG A 35 -14.78 -21.04 41.43
CA ARG A 35 -14.46 -21.76 42.67
C ARG A 35 -15.68 -21.91 43.58
N GLN A 36 -16.60 -20.95 43.53
CA GLN A 36 -17.85 -20.94 44.28
C GLN A 36 -18.93 -21.87 43.68
N GLY A 37 -18.64 -22.64 42.62
CA GLY A 37 -19.52 -23.66 42.05
C GLY A 37 -20.49 -23.17 40.97
N HIS A 38 -20.47 -21.89 40.60
CA HIS A 38 -21.30 -21.34 39.52
C HIS A 38 -20.65 -21.60 38.16
N LEU A 39 -21.45 -22.06 37.19
CA LEU A 39 -21.12 -22.02 35.77
C LEU A 39 -21.79 -20.80 35.13
N ILE A 40 -20.99 -19.82 34.72
CA ILE A 40 -21.45 -18.61 34.04
C ILE A 40 -21.25 -18.83 32.54
N THR A 41 -22.31 -18.67 31.75
CA THR A 41 -22.20 -18.60 30.29
C THR A 41 -22.39 -17.15 29.84
N CYS A 42 -21.51 -16.69 28.95
CA CYS A 42 -21.49 -15.36 28.39
C CYS A 42 -21.71 -15.49 26.88
N ASN A 43 -22.87 -15.03 26.43
CA ASN A 43 -23.26 -15.03 25.02
C ASN A 43 -23.07 -13.61 24.48
N GLN A 44 -22.62 -13.46 23.23
CA GLN A 44 -22.83 -12.20 22.53
C GLN A 44 -24.33 -12.05 22.25
N ALA A 45 -24.94 -10.94 22.70
CA ALA A 45 -26.33 -10.66 22.39
C ALA A 45 -26.43 -10.16 20.95
N VAL A 46 -27.39 -10.71 20.19
CA VAL A 46 -27.77 -10.15 18.87
C VAL A 46 -28.35 -8.76 19.10
N GLU A 47 -28.00 -7.79 18.24
CA GLU A 47 -28.39 -6.39 18.42
C GLU A 47 -29.90 -6.20 18.63
N VAL A 48 -30.26 -5.64 19.79
CA VAL A 48 -31.45 -4.79 19.89
C VAL A 48 -31.04 -3.43 19.33
N GLN A 49 -31.71 -2.98 18.27
CA GLN A 49 -31.30 -1.83 17.46
C GLN A 49 -31.09 -0.55 18.31
N GLY A 50 -29.93 0.10 18.17
CA GLY A 50 -29.75 1.49 18.60
C GLY A 50 -28.47 1.84 19.36
N THR A 51 -27.63 0.89 19.78
CA THR A 51 -26.38 1.19 20.50
C THR A 51 -25.18 0.38 19.99
N SER A 52 -24.12 1.04 19.51
CA SER A 52 -22.88 0.37 19.06
C SER A 52 -21.99 -0.15 20.20
N LYS A 53 -22.60 -0.60 21.31
CA LYS A 53 -21.97 -1.37 22.38
C LYS A 53 -22.39 -2.83 22.22
N HIS A 54 -21.43 -3.74 22.06
CA HIS A 54 -21.72 -5.18 22.14
C HIS A 54 -22.22 -5.52 23.55
N HIS A 55 -23.52 -5.81 23.67
CA HIS A 55 -24.09 -6.34 24.89
C HIS A 55 -23.81 -7.84 24.99
N TYR A 56 -23.53 -8.30 26.21
CA TYR A 56 -23.22 -9.69 26.50
C TYR A 56 -24.25 -10.20 27.50
N GLU A 57 -24.96 -11.27 27.15
CA GLU A 57 -25.95 -11.87 28.03
C GLU A 57 -25.27 -12.88 28.94
N TYR A 58 -25.37 -12.66 30.25
CA TYR A 58 -24.82 -13.54 31.27
C TYR A 58 -25.91 -14.48 31.82
N GLN A 59 -25.81 -15.77 31.48
CA GLN A 59 -26.68 -16.81 32.02
C GLN A 59 -25.88 -17.63 33.05
N VAL A 60 -26.18 -17.42 34.33
CA VAL A 60 -25.57 -18.16 35.45
C VAL A 60 -26.38 -19.43 35.72
N CYS A 61 -25.79 -20.59 35.49
CA CYS A 61 -26.38 -21.85 35.91
C CYS A 61 -26.26 -21.98 37.43
N ARG A 62 -27.40 -21.86 38.13
CA ARG A 62 -27.50 -21.90 39.60
C ARG A 62 -27.58 -23.34 40.16
N THR A 63 -27.64 -24.35 39.28
CA THR A 63 -27.82 -25.77 39.61
C THR A 63 -26.62 -26.61 39.17
N PHE A 64 -25.56 -26.58 39.97
CA PHE A 64 -24.44 -27.55 39.94
C PHE A 64 -24.09 -27.96 41.38
N GLU A 65 -23.29 -29.02 41.55
CA GLU A 65 -22.83 -29.43 42.87
C GLU A 65 -22.04 -28.32 43.58
N ARG A 66 -21.99 -28.35 44.93
CA ARG A 66 -21.20 -27.41 45.76
C ARG A 66 -19.69 -27.64 45.68
N ARG A 67 -19.16 -28.02 44.51
CA ARG A 67 -17.75 -28.34 44.25
C ARG A 67 -17.15 -27.30 43.29
N PRO A 68 -15.89 -26.85 43.48
CA PRO A 68 -15.23 -25.92 42.55
C PRO A 68 -15.18 -26.47 41.12
N ILE A 69 -15.54 -25.66 40.13
CA ILE A 69 -15.48 -26.06 38.71
C ILE A 69 -14.05 -25.84 38.18
N VAL A 70 -13.18 -26.81 38.44
CA VAL A 70 -11.74 -26.75 38.11
C VAL A 70 -11.40 -27.02 36.64
N GLU A 71 -12.30 -27.64 35.88
CA GLU A 71 -12.08 -27.97 34.46
C GLU A 71 -13.39 -27.88 33.67
N LEU A 72 -13.30 -27.49 32.39
CA LEU A 72 -14.44 -27.42 31.45
C LEU A 72 -14.02 -27.89 30.06
N GLN A 73 -14.51 -29.07 29.65
CA GLN A 73 -14.18 -29.70 28.37
C GLN A 73 -15.42 -29.77 27.45
N VAL A 74 -15.23 -29.45 26.16
CA VAL A 74 -16.29 -29.50 25.14
C VAL A 74 -16.04 -30.67 24.20
N PHE A 75 -16.92 -31.68 24.23
CA PHE A 75 -16.77 -32.90 23.42
C PHE A 75 -17.34 -32.72 22.00
N THR A 76 -16.50 -32.94 20.99
CA THR A 76 -16.91 -33.15 19.59
C THR A 76 -16.54 -34.56 19.15
N MET A 77 -17.51 -35.47 19.03
CA MET A 77 -17.24 -36.86 18.65
C MET A 77 -17.08 -37.05 17.12
N PRO A 78 -16.04 -37.76 16.65
CA PRO A 78 -15.81 -38.05 15.24
C PRO A 78 -16.23 -39.49 14.83
N LEU A 79 -16.48 -39.69 13.54
CA LEU A 79 -16.44 -41.00 12.87
C LEU A 79 -16.13 -40.77 11.37
N ASN A 80 -15.33 -41.66 10.75
CA ASN A 80 -14.47 -41.28 9.61
C ASN A 80 -14.23 -42.45 8.62
N LEU A 81 -13.81 -42.09 7.39
CA LEU A 81 -13.36 -42.96 6.28
C LEU A 81 -14.46 -43.87 5.63
N THR A 82 -14.39 -44.27 4.35
CA THR A 82 -13.34 -44.17 3.31
C THR A 82 -14.04 -43.80 1.97
N ARG A 83 -13.66 -42.74 1.23
CA ARG A 83 -12.60 -42.69 0.18
C ARG A 83 -12.67 -43.88 -0.80
N LEU A 84 -12.65 -43.77 -2.14
CA LEU A 84 -12.49 -42.68 -3.15
C LEU A 84 -13.54 -42.93 -4.28
N TYR A 85 -13.68 -42.26 -5.43
CA TYR A 85 -13.20 -41.03 -6.12
C TYR A 85 -14.26 -40.75 -7.22
N THR A 86 -14.59 -39.56 -7.72
CA THR A 86 -14.28 -38.16 -7.39
C THR A 86 -15.62 -37.39 -7.20
N SER A 87 -15.61 -36.16 -6.68
CA SER A 87 -16.84 -35.51 -6.20
C SER A 87 -17.27 -34.27 -6.99
N SER A 88 -18.23 -34.44 -7.91
CA SER A 88 -19.14 -33.37 -8.32
C SER A 88 -20.61 -33.79 -8.16
N GLN A 89 -21.37 -33.00 -7.41
CA GLN A 89 -22.85 -32.94 -7.34
C GLN A 89 -23.64 -34.06 -6.62
N ASN A 90 -24.71 -33.59 -5.98
CA ASN A 90 -26.02 -34.22 -5.75
C ASN A 90 -26.18 -35.57 -5.01
N ILE A 91 -26.74 -35.47 -3.80
CA ILE A 91 -28.14 -35.84 -3.52
C ILE A 91 -28.72 -36.96 -4.42
N ARG A 92 -28.70 -38.23 -3.97
CA ARG A 92 -29.86 -39.15 -4.12
C ARG A 92 -29.87 -40.43 -3.25
N ARG A 93 -29.86 -40.25 -1.92
CA ARG A 93 -30.53 -41.15 -0.96
C ARG A 93 -31.30 -40.28 0.08
N PHE A 94 -32.49 -39.72 -0.20
CA PHE A 94 -33.49 -40.05 -1.24
C PHE A 94 -34.00 -41.50 -1.19
N ARG A 95 -33.97 -42.12 -0.01
CA ARG A 95 -34.86 -43.27 0.32
C ARG A 95 -35.63 -43.12 1.64
N HIS A 96 -35.47 -42.00 2.35
CA HIS A 96 -36.59 -41.41 3.11
C HIS A 96 -37.54 -40.69 2.13
N PHE A 97 -38.18 -41.50 1.28
CA PHE A 97 -39.25 -41.12 0.36
C PHE A 97 -40.63 -41.36 1.00
N LEU A 98 -40.68 -42.11 2.12
CA LEU A 98 -41.91 -42.63 2.72
C LEU A 98 -42.08 -42.19 4.17
N THR A 99 -42.20 -40.88 4.37
CA THR A 99 -42.82 -40.32 5.58
C THR A 99 -43.58 -39.04 5.20
N PHE A 100 -44.76 -39.22 4.57
CA PHE A 100 -45.72 -38.18 4.13
C PHE A 100 -45.16 -37.13 3.14
N TRP A 101 -45.67 -36.97 1.92
CA TRP A 101 -47.01 -37.19 1.35
C TRP A 101 -48.17 -36.42 2.02
N SER A 102 -47.97 -35.12 2.25
CA SER A 102 -49.06 -34.13 2.28
C SER A 102 -48.47 -32.71 2.12
N ARG A 103 -48.78 -31.90 1.11
CA ARG A 103 -49.70 -32.02 -0.06
C ARG A 103 -49.01 -31.44 -1.32
N THR A 104 -49.54 -31.74 -2.51
CA THR A 104 -48.94 -31.46 -3.83
C THR A 104 -49.60 -30.29 -4.58
N LYS A 105 -48.94 -29.71 -5.61
CA LYS A 105 -49.39 -29.81 -7.03
C LYS A 105 -48.56 -29.04 -8.10
N PHE A 106 -48.45 -29.72 -9.26
CA PHE A 106 -48.27 -29.25 -10.66
C PHE A 106 -46.99 -28.57 -11.17
N CYS A 107 -46.85 -28.63 -12.51
CA CYS A 107 -45.74 -28.24 -13.39
C CYS A 107 -46.31 -27.48 -14.61
N GLU A 108 -45.48 -26.80 -15.41
CA GLU A 108 -45.32 -27.06 -16.88
C GLU A 108 -44.29 -26.10 -17.55
N LEU A 109 -44.12 -26.18 -18.88
CA LEU A 109 -43.06 -25.56 -19.69
C LEU A 109 -43.56 -24.34 -20.51
N CYS A 110 -42.65 -23.44 -20.93
CA CYS A 110 -42.34 -23.14 -22.37
C CYS A 110 -41.42 -21.91 -22.55
N GLU A 111 -40.96 -21.69 -23.80
CA GLU A 111 -40.14 -20.54 -24.24
C GLU A 111 -40.98 -19.30 -24.63
N VAL A 112 -40.36 -18.12 -24.68
CA VAL A 112 -40.32 -17.20 -25.86
C VAL A 112 -39.43 -15.98 -25.55
N ASP A 113 -38.86 -15.38 -26.60
CA ASP A 113 -37.95 -14.22 -26.58
C ASP A 113 -38.72 -12.90 -26.79
N THR A 114 -38.40 -11.81 -26.07
CA THR A 114 -38.46 -10.37 -26.50
C THR A 114 -38.33 -9.38 -25.30
N PHE A 115 -38.16 -8.09 -25.61
CA PHE A 115 -37.85 -6.99 -24.68
C PHE A 115 -39.09 -6.14 -24.31
N VAL A 116 -38.96 -5.36 -23.21
CA VAL A 116 -39.91 -4.31 -22.72
C VAL A 116 -41.22 -4.84 -22.06
N PRO A 117 -41.74 -4.23 -20.98
CA PRO A 117 -41.09 -3.57 -19.84
C PRO A 117 -41.39 -4.30 -18.50
N ILE A 118 -40.46 -4.34 -17.54
CA ILE A 118 -40.76 -4.89 -16.21
C ILE A 118 -41.49 -3.86 -15.36
N ASN A 119 -42.83 -3.89 -15.47
CA ASN A 119 -43.73 -3.36 -14.47
C ASN A 119 -43.56 -4.18 -13.17
N LEU A 120 -43.09 -3.54 -12.10
CA LEU A 120 -42.81 -4.18 -10.81
C LEU A 120 -44.12 -4.53 -10.10
N GLN A 121 -44.52 -5.81 -10.12
CA GLN A 121 -45.88 -6.22 -9.74
C GLN A 121 -46.20 -6.33 -8.23
N GLU A 122 -45.22 -6.27 -7.32
CA GLU A 122 -45.46 -6.35 -5.87
C GLU A 122 -44.74 -5.27 -5.06
N ASN A 123 -45.43 -4.67 -4.08
CA ASN A 123 -44.98 -3.49 -3.35
C ASN A 123 -43.71 -3.74 -2.49
N ALA A 124 -42.61 -3.06 -2.83
CA ALA A 124 -41.43 -2.88 -2.01
C ALA A 124 -41.75 -1.97 -0.81
N GLN A 125 -41.10 -2.25 0.32
CA GLN A 125 -41.45 -1.66 1.62
C GLN A 125 -40.29 -0.97 2.32
N VAL A 126 -39.03 -1.37 2.04
CA VAL A 126 -37.83 -0.75 2.64
C VAL A 126 -36.70 -0.66 1.63
N ILE A 127 -35.99 0.48 1.62
CA ILE A 127 -34.70 0.69 0.94
C ILE A 127 -33.60 0.79 1.99
N VAL A 128 -32.43 0.21 1.71
CA VAL A 128 -31.20 0.44 2.48
C VAL A 128 -30.02 0.62 1.52
N TRP A 129 -29.13 1.57 1.81
CA TRP A 129 -27.92 1.82 1.05
C TRP A 129 -26.72 1.20 1.77
N CYS A 130 -25.98 0.33 1.09
CA CYS A 130 -24.72 -0.25 1.56
C CYS A 130 -23.56 0.14 0.61
N GLU A 131 -22.35 0.22 1.16
CA GLU A 131 -21.18 0.80 0.49
C GLU A 131 -20.80 0.18 -0.87
N PRO A 132 -20.09 0.94 -1.71
CA PRO A 132 -20.45 2.28 -2.18
C PRO A 132 -21.57 2.21 -3.24
N ASN A 133 -21.90 0.99 -3.67
CA ASN A 133 -22.57 0.68 -4.92
C ASN A 133 -23.84 -0.17 -4.74
N ILE A 134 -24.16 -0.63 -3.51
CA ILE A 134 -25.19 -1.65 -3.29
C ILE A 134 -26.48 -1.05 -2.73
N LEU A 135 -27.52 -1.03 -3.57
CA LEU A 135 -28.88 -0.73 -3.13
C LEU A 135 -29.62 -2.03 -2.78
N ILE A 136 -30.17 -2.09 -1.56
CA ILE A 136 -31.00 -3.20 -1.09
C ILE A 136 -32.47 -2.79 -1.12
N LEU A 137 -33.29 -3.57 -1.82
CA LEU A 137 -34.75 -3.46 -1.85
C LEU A 137 -35.36 -4.66 -1.10
N ALA A 138 -36.20 -4.38 -0.12
CA ALA A 138 -36.96 -5.40 0.59
C ALA A 138 -38.42 -5.43 0.11
N VAL A 139 -38.85 -6.58 -0.40
CA VAL A 139 -40.25 -6.88 -0.78
C VAL A 139 -40.71 -8.05 0.08
N LYS A 140 -41.66 -7.82 1.01
CA LYS A 140 -42.30 -8.84 1.87
C LYS A 140 -41.33 -9.91 2.46
N GLY A 141 -40.19 -9.48 2.99
CA GLY A 141 -39.23 -10.36 3.67
C GLY A 141 -38.17 -11.02 2.78
N ALA A 142 -38.12 -10.72 1.48
CA ALA A 142 -36.99 -11.06 0.61
C ALA A 142 -36.19 -9.80 0.25
N CYS A 143 -34.86 -9.86 0.39
CA CYS A 143 -33.93 -8.80 -0.01
C CYS A 143 -33.37 -9.07 -1.42
N GLN A 144 -33.40 -8.06 -2.29
CA GLN A 144 -32.72 -8.08 -3.59
C GLN A 144 -31.59 -7.05 -3.61
N PHE A 145 -30.45 -7.44 -4.21
CA PHE A 145 -29.22 -6.65 -4.26
C PHE A 145 -28.99 -6.10 -5.68
N TRP A 146 -28.82 -4.79 -5.78
CA TRP A 146 -28.58 -4.07 -7.04
C TRP A 146 -27.24 -3.32 -6.95
N ASN A 147 -26.44 -3.31 -8.03
CA ASN A 147 -25.04 -2.85 -8.00
C ASN A 147 -24.82 -1.72 -9.03
N ILE A 148 -24.33 -0.56 -8.57
CA ILE A 148 -24.24 0.72 -9.31
C ILE A 148 -22.85 1.33 -9.11
N GLU A 149 -21.98 1.35 -10.12
CA GLU A 149 -20.54 1.67 -9.94
C GLU A 149 -20.22 3.18 -9.85
N LEU A 150 -19.51 3.59 -8.79
CA LEU A 150 -18.79 4.87 -8.64
C LEU A 150 -17.38 4.66 -8.03
N LEU A 151 -16.48 5.65 -8.16
CA LEU A 151 -15.01 5.48 -8.03
C LEU A 151 -14.35 6.31 -6.90
N HIS A 152 -13.97 5.66 -5.79
CA HIS A 152 -12.96 6.04 -4.76
C HIS A 152 -13.14 7.42 -4.02
N LYS A 153 -12.56 7.72 -2.84
CA LYS A 153 -11.53 7.06 -1.99
C LYS A 153 -11.68 7.47 -0.48
N ASN A 154 -11.61 6.51 0.44
CA ASN A 154 -11.22 6.53 1.89
C ASN A 154 -11.83 7.49 2.97
N GLU A 155 -11.87 6.96 4.22
CA GLU A 155 -11.78 7.60 5.58
C GLU A 155 -13.01 7.76 6.52
N PHE A 156 -13.30 6.68 7.26
CA PHE A 156 -13.34 6.52 8.73
C PHE A 156 -14.34 7.23 9.72
N ILE A 157 -14.82 6.37 10.66
CA ILE A 157 -15.14 6.54 12.12
C ILE A 157 -16.59 6.74 12.62
N ASP A 158 -16.88 5.94 13.67
CA ASP A 158 -18.06 5.79 14.55
C ASP A 158 -18.51 7.08 15.27
N GLU A 159 -19.78 7.12 15.68
CA GLU A 159 -20.27 8.02 16.72
C GLU A 159 -21.20 7.28 17.70
N LYS A 160 -20.62 6.83 18.83
CA LYS A 160 -21.34 6.59 20.09
C LYS A 160 -21.83 7.90 20.68
N ASP A 161 -22.87 8.45 20.08
CA ASP A 161 -23.56 9.64 20.60
C ASP A 161 -25.04 9.56 20.24
N PHE A 162 -25.90 9.42 21.26
CA PHE A 162 -27.31 9.84 21.40
C PHE A 162 -28.04 8.94 22.41
N GLU A 163 -28.22 9.42 23.64
CA GLU A 163 -29.23 8.90 24.58
C GLU A 163 -30.48 9.81 24.50
N PRO A 164 -31.70 9.28 24.24
CA PRO A 164 -32.89 10.13 24.00
C PRO A 164 -33.35 11.01 25.17
N ALA A 165 -32.92 10.71 26.41
CA ALA A 165 -33.55 11.18 27.64
C ALA A 165 -33.39 12.68 27.98
N LYS A 166 -32.67 13.48 27.16
CA LYS A 166 -32.26 14.86 27.52
C LYS A 166 -32.88 15.99 26.67
N ARG A 167 -33.84 15.74 25.77
CA ARG A 167 -34.45 16.80 24.92
C ARG A 167 -35.98 16.67 24.76
N PRO A 168 -36.80 17.22 25.68
CA PRO A 168 -38.26 17.04 25.64
C PRO A 168 -38.97 17.64 24.40
N ARG A 169 -38.42 18.70 23.79
CA ARG A 169 -39.01 19.33 22.58
C ARG A 169 -39.12 18.41 21.35
N LEU A 170 -38.34 17.33 21.27
CA LEU A 170 -38.38 16.45 20.10
C LEU A 170 -39.69 15.63 20.04
N LEU A 171 -40.27 15.30 21.20
CA LEU A 171 -41.54 14.57 21.31
C LEU A 171 -42.77 15.42 20.98
N GLU A 172 -42.64 16.74 21.04
CA GLU A 172 -43.72 17.70 20.77
C GLU A 172 -43.95 17.85 19.26
N LEU A 173 -42.87 17.99 18.48
CA LEU A 173 -42.90 18.07 17.01
C LEU A 173 -43.52 16.83 16.37
N ILE A 174 -43.18 15.62 16.86
CA ILE A 174 -43.70 14.33 16.37
C ILE A 174 -45.24 14.24 16.43
N ARG A 175 -45.89 15.02 17.29
CA ARG A 175 -47.35 15.00 17.50
C ARG A 175 -48.13 16.01 16.66
N THR A 176 -47.48 16.77 15.77
CA THR A 176 -48.09 17.90 15.03
C THR A 176 -48.18 17.69 13.51
N GLY A 177 -48.36 16.44 13.07
CA GLY A 177 -48.63 16.07 11.68
C GLY A 177 -49.76 15.04 11.59
N SER A 178 -50.68 15.21 10.63
CA SER A 178 -51.95 14.47 10.58
C SER A 178 -52.02 13.44 9.44
N SER A 179 -51.68 12.19 9.73
CA SER A 179 -52.11 10.99 9.00
C SER A 179 -51.89 9.73 9.84
N GLU A 180 -52.53 8.60 9.50
CA GLU A 180 -52.62 7.39 10.34
C GLU A 180 -51.36 6.49 10.36
N SER A 181 -50.19 7.03 10.02
CA SER A 181 -48.91 6.28 10.00
C SER A 181 -47.79 7.06 10.69
N ALA A 182 -46.83 6.33 11.28
CA ALA A 182 -45.69 6.94 11.96
C ALA A 182 -44.81 7.71 10.95
N PRO A 183 -44.36 8.94 11.28
CA PRO A 183 -43.57 9.75 10.36
C PRO A 183 -42.22 9.11 10.07
N LEU A 184 -41.81 9.07 8.79
CA LEU A 184 -40.49 8.63 8.38
C LEU A 184 -39.45 9.71 8.72
N VAL A 185 -38.34 9.30 9.34
CA VAL A 185 -37.30 10.21 9.87
C VAL A 185 -35.92 9.80 9.35
N VAL A 186 -35.12 10.76 8.88
CA VAL A 186 -33.76 10.58 8.36
C VAL A 186 -32.81 11.61 8.97
N PHE A 187 -31.61 11.19 9.35
CA PHE A 187 -30.60 12.05 9.99
C PHE A 187 -29.55 12.52 8.98
N LEU A 188 -29.12 13.78 9.10
CA LEU A 188 -28.10 14.41 8.26
C LEU A 188 -26.84 14.78 9.08
N LEU A 189 -25.68 14.75 8.40
CA LEU A 189 -24.36 15.28 8.78
C LEU A 189 -24.09 15.48 10.30
N LYS A 190 -23.29 14.59 10.88
CA LYS A 190 -22.83 14.63 12.31
C LYS A 190 -23.99 14.82 13.30
N LYS A 191 -25.14 14.22 12.99
CA LYS A 191 -26.40 14.24 13.75
C LYS A 191 -26.90 15.65 14.13
N THR A 192 -26.61 16.65 13.29
CA THR A 192 -26.98 18.05 13.56
C THR A 192 -28.33 18.46 12.99
N ILE A 193 -28.87 17.74 12.00
CA ILE A 193 -30.17 18.05 11.35
C ILE A 193 -30.96 16.75 11.12
N VAL A 194 -32.29 16.84 11.22
CA VAL A 194 -33.25 15.74 11.08
C VAL A 194 -34.29 16.09 10.02
N GLY A 195 -34.41 15.27 8.98
CA GLY A 195 -35.51 15.29 8.02
C GLY A 195 -36.70 14.47 8.52
N ILE A 196 -37.91 15.00 8.42
CA ILE A 196 -39.17 14.34 8.79
C ILE A 196 -40.13 14.40 7.60
N CYS A 197 -40.65 13.25 7.17
CA CYS A 197 -41.67 13.19 6.13
C CYS A 197 -43.03 13.63 6.68
N ARG A 198 -43.63 14.65 6.07
CA ARG A 198 -44.93 15.25 6.39
C ARG A 198 -45.84 15.10 5.17
N GLU A 199 -47.14 14.87 5.42
CA GLU A 199 -48.16 14.65 4.37
C GLU A 199 -47.77 13.54 3.36
N GLY A 200 -46.97 12.57 3.81
CA GLY A 200 -46.56 11.38 3.07
C GLY A 200 -45.63 11.58 1.88
N SER A 201 -45.43 12.81 1.36
CA SER A 201 -44.68 13.06 0.11
C SER A 201 -43.66 14.20 0.19
N VAL A 202 -43.62 14.95 1.30
CA VAL A 202 -42.74 16.11 1.50
C VAL A 202 -41.84 15.88 2.72
N VAL A 203 -40.55 16.17 2.61
CA VAL A 203 -39.57 16.02 3.70
C VAL A 203 -39.11 17.39 4.18
N ASP A 204 -39.50 17.74 5.40
CA ASP A 204 -39.13 18.97 6.12
C ASP A 204 -37.88 18.74 6.97
N PHE A 205 -36.98 19.72 7.11
CA PHE A 205 -35.73 19.60 7.86
C PHE A 205 -35.72 20.46 9.14
N TYR A 206 -35.23 19.90 10.25
CA TYR A 206 -35.29 20.46 11.61
C TYR A 206 -33.95 20.34 12.34
N GLU A 207 -33.57 21.33 13.15
CA GLU A 207 -32.37 21.26 14.00
C GLU A 207 -32.72 20.71 15.40
N PRO A 208 -32.16 19.55 15.86
CA PRO A 208 -32.52 18.93 17.13
C PRO A 208 -32.04 19.67 18.40
N LYS A 209 -31.38 20.83 18.27
CA LYS A 209 -31.01 21.70 19.40
C LYS A 209 -32.06 22.78 19.65
N THR A 210 -32.51 23.47 18.61
CA THR A 210 -33.52 24.55 18.73
C THR A 210 -34.97 24.06 18.59
N GLY A 211 -35.21 23.01 17.80
CA GLY A 211 -36.55 22.51 17.47
C GLY A 211 -37.29 23.34 16.42
N LYS A 212 -36.57 24.17 15.65
CA LYS A 212 -37.13 24.91 14.51
C LYS A 212 -36.86 24.19 13.18
N ILE A 213 -37.72 24.45 12.20
CA ILE A 213 -37.46 24.13 10.79
C ILE A 213 -36.22 24.92 10.35
N THR A 214 -35.29 24.27 9.65
CA THR A 214 -34.06 24.89 9.15
C THR A 214 -34.31 25.52 7.78
N ASN A 215 -34.45 26.84 7.73
CA ASN A 215 -34.67 27.58 6.47
C ASN A 215 -33.52 27.39 5.45
N ASP A 216 -32.35 26.95 5.90
CA ASP A 216 -31.17 26.66 5.07
C ASP A 216 -31.38 25.47 4.12
N PHE A 217 -32.41 24.64 4.35
CA PHE A 217 -32.72 23.46 3.55
C PHE A 217 -34.17 23.49 3.04
N SER A 218 -34.35 23.59 1.72
CA SER A 218 -35.66 23.51 1.08
C SER A 218 -36.31 22.13 1.26
N SER A 219 -37.59 22.09 1.63
CA SER A 219 -38.38 20.87 1.76
C SER A 219 -38.37 20.03 0.49
N CYS A 220 -37.98 18.75 0.58
CA CYS A 220 -37.85 17.89 -0.60
C CYS A 220 -39.15 17.16 -0.89
N LYS A 221 -39.76 17.38 -2.07
CA LYS A 221 -41.01 16.74 -2.49
C LYS A 221 -40.78 15.63 -3.51
N PHE A 222 -41.43 14.50 -3.27
CA PHE A 222 -41.46 13.34 -4.16
C PHE A 222 -42.73 13.31 -5.01
N SER A 223 -42.74 12.53 -6.09
CA SER A 223 -43.85 12.49 -7.06
C SER A 223 -45.10 11.72 -6.60
N ASP A 224 -45.02 10.96 -5.50
CA ASP A 224 -46.12 10.20 -4.89
C ASP A 224 -45.80 9.98 -3.38
N GLN A 225 -46.59 9.17 -2.66
CA GLN A 225 -46.36 8.88 -1.24
C GLN A 225 -45.08 8.05 -0.99
N VAL A 226 -44.14 8.60 -0.24
CA VAL A 226 -42.89 7.95 0.14
C VAL A 226 -43.15 6.84 1.17
N LEU A 227 -42.84 5.60 0.79
CA LEU A 227 -42.99 4.40 1.62
C LEU A 227 -41.72 4.12 2.46
N SER A 228 -40.55 4.53 1.98
CA SER A 228 -39.25 4.40 2.65
C SER A 228 -38.27 5.43 2.08
N LEU A 229 -37.36 5.96 2.91
CA LEU A 229 -36.47 7.08 2.59
C LEU A 229 -35.06 6.84 3.16
N VAL A 230 -34.01 7.06 2.36
CA VAL A 230 -32.60 6.99 2.78
C VAL A 230 -31.80 8.16 2.21
N TYR A 231 -30.80 8.63 2.97
CA TYR A 231 -29.83 9.64 2.56
C TYR A 231 -28.41 9.05 2.45
N HIS A 232 -27.71 9.36 1.36
CA HIS A 232 -26.28 9.14 1.20
C HIS A 232 -25.70 10.31 0.41
N HIS A 233 -24.96 11.21 1.07
CA HIS A 233 -24.52 12.50 0.53
C HIS A 233 -23.96 12.41 -0.92
N PRO A 234 -24.42 13.24 -1.89
CA PRO A 234 -25.48 14.26 -1.82
C PRO A 234 -26.87 13.77 -2.29
N TYR A 235 -27.21 12.48 -2.17
CA TYR A 235 -28.45 11.90 -2.70
C TYR A 235 -29.47 11.57 -1.61
N LEU A 236 -30.75 11.81 -1.91
CA LEU A 236 -31.90 11.38 -1.12
C LEU A 236 -32.77 10.44 -1.99
N VAL A 237 -33.06 9.23 -1.50
CA VAL A 237 -33.70 8.16 -2.29
C VAL A 237 -34.99 7.71 -1.62
N GLY A 238 -36.10 7.70 -2.37
CA GLY A 238 -37.43 7.31 -1.90
C GLY A 238 -38.06 6.16 -2.69
N ILE A 239 -38.74 5.24 -2.00
CA ILE A 239 -39.67 4.27 -2.60
C ILE A 239 -41.06 4.91 -2.70
N LEU A 240 -41.71 4.76 -3.86
CA LEU A 240 -43.07 5.23 -4.15
C LEU A 240 -44.02 4.04 -4.42
N PRO A 241 -45.35 4.26 -4.42
CA PRO A 241 -46.33 3.21 -4.72
C PRO A 241 -46.15 2.70 -6.16
N LYS A 242 -46.59 1.46 -6.43
CA LYS A 242 -46.31 0.76 -7.70
C LYS A 242 -44.81 0.61 -7.99
N ASN A 243 -43.96 0.72 -6.96
CA ASN A 243 -42.52 0.48 -6.98
C ASN A 243 -41.70 1.45 -7.83
N LEU A 244 -42.15 2.69 -8.01
CA LEU A 244 -41.25 3.72 -8.52
C LEU A 244 -40.15 3.99 -7.50
N LEU A 245 -38.93 4.18 -7.99
CA LEU A 245 -37.75 4.42 -7.17
C LEU A 245 -37.18 5.78 -7.60
N GLU A 246 -37.41 6.80 -6.78
CA GLU A 246 -37.10 8.18 -7.13
C GLU A 246 -35.85 8.65 -6.38
N VAL A 247 -34.80 8.97 -7.15
CA VAL A 247 -33.54 9.52 -6.65
C VAL A 247 -33.58 11.04 -6.80
N ARG A 248 -33.63 11.77 -5.69
CA ARG A 248 -33.52 13.22 -5.65
C ARG A 248 -32.07 13.59 -5.30
N PHE A 249 -31.37 14.22 -6.25
CA PHE A 249 -30.07 14.84 -5.97
C PHE A 249 -30.32 16.06 -5.07
N GLN A 250 -29.73 16.09 -3.88
CA GLN A 250 -29.80 17.25 -2.97
C GLN A 250 -28.81 18.33 -3.44
N TYR A 251 -29.17 19.02 -4.51
CA TYR A 251 -28.43 20.17 -5.02
C TYR A 251 -28.95 21.44 -4.32
N TYR A 252 -28.05 22.35 -3.95
CA TYR A 252 -28.40 23.70 -3.50
C TYR A 252 -28.88 24.56 -4.70
N VAL A 253 -30.06 24.24 -5.25
CA VAL A 253 -30.63 24.92 -6.41
C VAL A 253 -32.07 25.33 -6.13
N TRP A 254 -32.27 26.62 -5.86
CA TRP A 254 -33.57 27.24 -6.05
C TRP A 254 -33.92 27.33 -7.53
N ALA A 255 -34.94 26.57 -7.93
CA ALA A 255 -35.92 26.98 -8.95
C ALA A 255 -37.29 26.82 -8.27
N ALA A 256 -37.86 27.89 -7.72
CA ALA A 256 -38.60 28.95 -8.42
C ALA A 256 -40.10 28.62 -8.50
N GLU A 257 -40.87 29.21 -7.58
CA GLU A 257 -42.32 29.40 -7.68
C GLU A 257 -42.65 30.81 -7.19
N GLU A 258 -43.51 31.52 -7.93
CA GLU A 258 -43.84 32.93 -7.67
C GLU A 258 -45.04 33.07 -6.72
N PRO A 259 -44.92 33.82 -5.60
CA PRO A 259 -46.10 34.35 -4.92
C PRO A 259 -46.67 35.50 -5.76
N SER A 260 -47.82 35.27 -6.40
CA SER A 260 -48.48 36.30 -7.22
C SER A 260 -48.94 37.51 -6.37
N MET A 261 -48.44 38.69 -6.72
CA MET A 261 -48.73 39.97 -6.05
C MET A 261 -48.83 41.12 -7.10
N PRO A 262 -49.56 42.21 -6.83
CA PRO A 262 -50.10 43.10 -7.85
C PRO A 262 -49.08 44.05 -8.54
N PRO A 263 -49.39 44.56 -9.75
CA PRO A 263 -48.41 45.21 -10.63
C PRO A 263 -48.04 46.65 -10.24
N MET A 264 -46.85 46.84 -9.68
CA MET A 264 -46.33 48.15 -9.25
C MET A 264 -45.38 48.83 -10.26
N LYS A 265 -45.44 48.45 -11.55
CA LYS A 265 -44.39 48.76 -12.54
C LYS A 265 -44.30 50.24 -12.96
N LYS A 266 -45.39 51.02 -12.86
CA LYS A 266 -45.50 52.38 -13.43
C LYS A 266 -45.00 53.54 -12.56
N GLN A 267 -44.72 53.35 -11.26
CA GLN A 267 -44.45 54.50 -10.36
C GLN A 267 -43.01 55.04 -10.43
N PHE A 268 -42.01 54.18 -10.65
CA PHE A 268 -40.60 54.60 -10.61
C PHE A 268 -40.10 55.33 -11.88
N GLU A 269 -40.59 54.95 -13.06
CA GLU A 269 -40.20 55.61 -14.32
C GLU A 269 -40.70 57.07 -14.36
N LEU A 270 -41.86 57.33 -13.75
CA LEU A 270 -42.40 58.69 -13.60
C LEU A 270 -41.61 59.52 -12.58
N ALA A 271 -41.23 58.91 -11.44
CA ALA A 271 -40.46 59.59 -10.40
C ALA A 271 -39.08 60.07 -10.89
N ALA A 272 -38.41 59.28 -11.74
CA ALA A 272 -37.11 59.64 -12.33
C ALA A 272 -37.19 60.81 -13.32
N GLN A 273 -38.36 61.11 -13.88
CA GLN A 273 -38.59 62.25 -14.77
C GLN A 273 -39.04 63.53 -14.04
N LEU A 274 -39.34 63.45 -12.74
CA LEU A 274 -39.94 64.53 -11.96
C LEU A 274 -39.05 65.10 -10.84
N SER A 275 -37.82 64.59 -10.64
CA SER A 275 -36.89 65.10 -9.62
C SER A 275 -36.11 66.34 -10.10
N ALA A 276 -36.25 67.46 -9.39
CA ALA A 276 -35.72 68.76 -9.82
C ALA A 276 -34.26 69.07 -9.40
N SER A 277 -33.50 68.11 -8.85
CA SER A 277 -32.09 68.32 -8.50
C SER A 277 -31.19 67.14 -8.91
N SER A 278 -29.95 67.44 -9.32
CA SER A 278 -29.01 66.43 -9.82
C SER A 278 -28.61 65.39 -8.78
N THR A 279 -28.54 65.75 -7.50
CA THR A 279 -28.31 64.81 -6.40
C THR A 279 -29.49 63.85 -6.20
N GLN A 280 -30.73 64.32 -6.32
CA GLN A 280 -31.91 63.44 -6.31
C GLN A 280 -31.94 62.54 -7.55
N GLN A 281 -31.59 63.07 -8.73
CA GLN A 281 -31.51 62.29 -9.97
C GLN A 281 -30.47 61.16 -9.87
N ILE A 282 -29.28 61.44 -9.33
CA ILE A 282 -28.24 60.42 -9.05
C ILE A 282 -28.73 59.38 -8.04
N ALA A 283 -29.44 59.79 -6.97
CA ALA A 283 -30.00 58.85 -6.00
C ALA A 283 -31.05 57.93 -6.64
N ILE A 284 -31.95 58.47 -7.47
CA ILE A 284 -32.96 57.68 -8.18
C ILE A 284 -32.32 56.76 -9.24
N GLN A 285 -31.26 57.20 -9.93
CA GLN A 285 -30.51 56.34 -10.86
C GLN A 285 -29.75 55.21 -10.14
N ARG A 286 -29.21 55.45 -8.93
CA ARG A 286 -28.65 54.38 -8.07
C ARG A 286 -29.74 53.40 -7.61
N GLN A 287 -30.94 53.87 -7.26
CA GLN A 287 -32.09 53.01 -6.97
C GLN A 287 -32.58 52.23 -8.20
N LEU A 288 -32.47 52.80 -9.42
CA LEU A 288 -32.78 52.11 -10.67
C LEU A 288 -31.75 51.02 -11.01
N ALA A 289 -30.45 51.30 -10.83
CA ALA A 289 -29.39 50.30 -10.97
C ALA A 289 -29.59 49.14 -9.97
N THR A 290 -29.90 49.47 -8.72
CA THR A 290 -30.29 48.53 -7.65
C THR A 290 -31.49 47.68 -8.07
N LYS A 291 -32.53 48.29 -8.63
CA LYS A 291 -33.69 47.56 -9.17
C LYS A 291 -33.31 46.62 -10.31
N TYR A 292 -32.45 47.03 -11.25
CA TYR A 292 -31.97 46.14 -12.32
C TYR A 292 -31.10 44.99 -11.80
N PHE A 293 -30.37 45.17 -10.70
CA PHE A 293 -29.67 44.08 -10.02
C PHE A 293 -30.66 43.02 -9.52
N PHE A 294 -31.73 43.43 -8.84
CA PHE A 294 -32.78 42.52 -8.38
C PHE A 294 -33.57 41.88 -9.53
N GLU A 295 -33.88 42.63 -10.60
CA GLU A 295 -34.48 42.13 -11.87
C GLU A 295 -33.52 41.26 -12.72
N ARG A 296 -32.37 40.80 -12.17
CA ARG A 296 -31.38 39.93 -12.83
C ARG A 296 -30.69 40.51 -14.07
N LYS A 297 -30.80 41.82 -14.30
CA LYS A 297 -30.23 42.54 -15.46
C LYS A 297 -28.86 43.11 -15.12
N PHE A 298 -27.95 42.23 -14.70
CA PHE A 298 -26.67 42.59 -14.10
C PHE A 298 -25.82 43.55 -14.96
N SER A 299 -25.73 43.34 -16.28
CA SER A 299 -25.01 44.24 -17.18
C SER A 299 -25.53 45.68 -17.10
N LYS A 300 -26.85 45.87 -17.14
CA LYS A 300 -27.49 47.20 -17.07
C LYS A 300 -27.29 47.90 -15.72
N CYS A 301 -27.17 47.12 -14.64
CA CYS A 301 -26.79 47.66 -13.33
C CYS A 301 -25.36 48.23 -13.37
N PHE A 302 -24.40 47.48 -13.92
CA PHE A 302 -23.00 47.92 -14.00
C PHE A 302 -22.75 49.01 -15.06
N GLU A 303 -23.52 49.03 -16.15
CA GLU A 303 -23.54 50.12 -17.14
C GLU A 303 -23.85 51.45 -16.44
N ILE A 304 -24.98 51.54 -15.72
CA ILE A 304 -25.39 52.75 -14.97
C ILE A 304 -24.34 53.13 -13.90
N HIS A 305 -23.81 52.15 -13.15
CA HIS A 305 -22.76 52.45 -12.16
C HIS A 305 -21.44 52.95 -12.77
N THR A 306 -21.13 52.54 -14.00
CA THR A 306 -19.97 53.02 -14.79
C THR A 306 -20.19 54.45 -15.26
N GLU A 307 -21.36 54.75 -15.84
CA GLU A 307 -21.74 56.11 -16.27
C GLU A 307 -21.72 57.11 -15.11
N LEU A 308 -22.30 56.70 -13.97
CA LEU A 308 -22.31 57.48 -12.71
C LEU A 308 -20.93 57.60 -12.03
N LYS A 309 -19.90 56.88 -12.52
CA LYS A 309 -18.58 56.75 -11.87
C LYS A 309 -18.69 56.47 -10.37
N THR A 310 -19.56 55.53 -10.02
CA THR A 310 -19.85 55.18 -8.61
C THR A 310 -18.59 54.64 -7.94
N ASP A 311 -18.37 54.99 -6.67
CA ASP A 311 -17.24 54.43 -5.90
C ASP A 311 -17.29 52.89 -5.94
N VAL A 312 -16.15 52.27 -6.25
CA VAL A 312 -16.06 50.82 -6.44
C VAL A 312 -16.45 50.08 -5.16
N LEU A 313 -16.17 50.62 -3.97
CA LEU A 313 -16.57 50.01 -2.70
C LEU A 313 -18.10 50.05 -2.51
N LEU A 314 -18.77 51.11 -2.97
CA LEU A 314 -20.24 51.21 -2.92
C LEU A 314 -20.91 50.26 -3.93
N VAL A 315 -20.34 50.08 -5.13
CA VAL A 315 -20.80 49.07 -6.10
C VAL A 315 -20.55 47.65 -5.58
N LEU A 316 -19.43 47.42 -4.89
CA LEU A 316 -19.12 46.15 -4.26
C LEU A 316 -20.00 45.83 -3.05
N ASN A 317 -20.72 46.81 -2.48
CA ASN A 317 -21.74 46.57 -1.45
C ASN A 317 -22.93 45.72 -1.97
N LEU A 318 -23.09 45.60 -3.30
CA LEU A 318 -23.98 44.62 -3.94
C LEU A 318 -23.47 43.16 -3.79
N PHE A 319 -22.20 42.97 -3.44
CA PHE A 319 -21.50 41.68 -3.29
C PHE A 319 -20.67 41.64 -1.99
N PRO A 320 -21.29 41.75 -0.80
CA PRO A 320 -20.57 41.90 0.47
C PRO A 320 -19.54 40.79 0.73
N PHE A 321 -19.79 39.56 0.30
CA PHE A 321 -18.84 38.44 0.38
C PHE A 321 -17.46 38.74 -0.24
N PHE A 322 -17.42 39.49 -1.34
CA PHE A 322 -16.15 39.74 -2.04
C PHE A 322 -15.32 40.86 -1.40
N ILE A 323 -15.94 41.75 -0.61
CA ILE A 323 -15.29 42.93 -0.03
C ILE A 323 -14.17 42.51 0.93
N PRO A 324 -12.96 43.09 0.82
CA PRO A 324 -11.90 42.82 1.80
C PRO A 324 -12.23 43.34 3.19
N GLU A 325 -11.80 42.62 4.23
CA GLU A 325 -12.04 42.96 5.65
C GLU A 325 -11.53 44.37 5.98
N LYS A 326 -10.39 44.75 5.39
CA LYS A 326 -9.79 46.10 5.41
C LYS A 326 -10.76 47.20 4.97
N TYR A 327 -11.63 46.91 4.00
CA TYR A 327 -12.57 47.86 3.40
C TYR A 327 -13.99 47.75 3.96
N VAL A 328 -14.36 46.63 4.62
CA VAL A 328 -15.63 46.52 5.39
C VAL A 328 -15.69 47.59 6.49
N ALA A 329 -14.58 47.84 7.20
CA ALA A 329 -14.49 48.93 8.17
C ALA A 329 -14.69 50.33 7.55
N VAL A 330 -14.40 50.50 6.26
CA VAL A 330 -14.57 51.77 5.53
C VAL A 330 -16.03 52.01 5.14
N LEU A 331 -16.81 50.95 4.86
CA LEU A 331 -18.26 51.06 4.60
C LEU A 331 -19.02 51.75 5.75
N THR A 332 -18.61 51.50 6.99
CA THR A 332 -19.23 52.12 8.20
C THR A 332 -19.16 53.64 8.23
N ARG A 333 -18.37 54.27 7.35
CA ARG A 333 -18.21 55.73 7.24
C ARG A 333 -19.15 56.36 6.20
N TYR A 334 -19.85 55.55 5.40
CA TYR A 334 -20.89 56.04 4.51
C TYR A 334 -22.19 56.30 5.28
N PRO A 335 -23.01 57.30 4.90
CA PRO A 335 -24.29 57.56 5.54
C PRO A 335 -25.21 56.34 5.44
N GLN A 336 -25.97 56.02 6.50
CA GLN A 336 -26.92 54.89 6.42
C GLN A 336 -27.95 55.06 5.30
N ALA A 337 -28.33 56.28 4.94
CA ALA A 337 -29.21 56.55 3.79
C ALA A 337 -28.61 56.17 2.41
N GLU A 338 -27.29 55.98 2.31
CA GLU A 338 -26.63 55.43 1.10
C GLU A 338 -26.41 53.90 1.19
N LEU A 339 -26.61 53.30 2.38
CA LEU A 339 -26.46 51.86 2.66
C LEU A 339 -27.82 51.13 2.78
N GLN A 340 -28.90 51.85 3.08
CA GLN A 340 -30.26 51.33 3.28
C GLN A 340 -30.94 50.97 1.94
N THR A 341 -30.78 49.72 1.50
CA THR A 341 -31.86 48.73 1.25
C THR A 341 -31.28 47.47 0.58
N PHE A 342 -30.58 46.63 1.34
CA PHE A 342 -30.00 45.37 0.84
C PHE A 342 -30.20 44.18 1.78
N GLU A 343 -31.34 44.12 2.48
CA GLU A 343 -31.79 42.92 3.24
C GLU A 343 -32.31 41.79 2.32
N VAL A 344 -31.59 41.53 1.23
CA VAL A 344 -31.72 40.30 0.44
C VAL A 344 -30.30 39.84 0.14
N SER A 345 -29.82 38.86 0.91
CA SER A 345 -28.48 38.30 0.71
C SER A 345 -28.34 37.68 -0.69
N LEU A 346 -27.13 37.75 -1.25
CA LEU A 346 -26.73 37.03 -2.47
C LEU A 346 -26.79 35.50 -2.31
N GLU A 347 -26.94 35.01 -1.08
CA GLU A 347 -27.27 33.61 -0.78
C GLU A 347 -28.65 33.20 -1.35
N ASN A 348 -29.60 34.15 -1.42
CA ASN A 348 -30.97 33.99 -1.94
C ASN A 348 -31.05 34.14 -3.49
N ILE A 349 -29.98 33.80 -4.21
CA ILE A 349 -29.89 33.88 -5.67
C ILE A 349 -29.40 32.52 -6.19
N ALA A 350 -29.96 32.00 -7.29
CA ALA A 350 -29.59 30.68 -7.79
C ALA A 350 -28.11 30.66 -8.24
N GLU A 351 -27.42 29.53 -8.13
CA GLU A 351 -25.96 29.47 -8.38
C GLU A 351 -25.58 29.91 -9.81
N ASN A 352 -26.40 29.53 -10.81
CA ASN A 352 -26.26 30.00 -12.18
C ASN A 352 -26.41 31.53 -12.31
N GLU A 353 -27.36 32.13 -11.59
CA GLU A 353 -27.54 33.60 -11.57
C GLU A 353 -26.37 34.30 -10.87
N ARG A 354 -25.87 33.75 -9.76
CA ARG A 354 -24.63 34.22 -9.09
C ARG A 354 -23.43 34.18 -10.03
N LYS A 355 -23.33 33.17 -10.89
CA LYS A 355 -22.28 33.05 -11.91
C LYS A 355 -22.37 34.15 -12.96
N PHE A 356 -23.56 34.43 -13.50
CA PHE A 356 -23.77 35.55 -14.43
C PHE A 356 -23.52 36.92 -13.78
N ALA A 357 -23.98 37.13 -12.54
CA ALA A 357 -23.71 38.35 -11.77
C ALA A 357 -22.19 38.56 -11.55
N THR A 358 -21.46 37.49 -11.21
CA THR A 358 -19.99 37.53 -11.04
C THR A 358 -19.27 37.77 -12.37
N GLN A 359 -19.75 37.23 -13.49
CA GLN A 359 -19.18 37.50 -14.82
C GLN A 359 -19.36 38.97 -15.25
N ALA A 360 -20.53 39.57 -15.00
CA ALA A 360 -20.76 40.98 -15.25
C ALA A 360 -19.90 41.87 -14.32
N LEU A 361 -19.73 41.48 -13.04
CA LEU A 361 -18.82 42.15 -12.10
C LEU A 361 -17.35 42.09 -12.58
N ILE A 362 -16.90 40.96 -13.13
CA ILE A 362 -15.55 40.82 -13.71
C ILE A 362 -15.36 41.82 -14.86
N GLN A 363 -16.33 41.96 -15.76
CA GLN A 363 -16.26 42.91 -16.87
C GLN A 363 -16.15 44.36 -16.37
N TYR A 364 -16.98 44.74 -15.39
CA TYR A 364 -16.91 46.03 -14.72
C TYR A 364 -15.54 46.28 -14.07
N LEU A 365 -15.04 45.33 -13.26
CA LEU A 365 -13.78 45.47 -12.54
C LEU A 365 -12.57 45.53 -13.47
N VAL A 366 -12.55 44.76 -14.57
CA VAL A 366 -11.47 44.85 -15.59
C VAL A 366 -11.46 46.24 -16.25
N ALA A 367 -12.63 46.82 -16.55
CA ALA A 367 -12.72 48.17 -17.09
C ALA A 367 -12.25 49.24 -16.08
N ARG A 368 -12.66 49.14 -14.81
CA ARG A 368 -12.16 50.04 -13.74
C ARG A 368 -10.66 49.88 -13.54
N ARG A 369 -10.12 48.65 -13.55
CA ARG A 369 -8.69 48.35 -13.43
C ARG A 369 -7.86 49.05 -14.50
N ALA A 370 -8.32 49.04 -15.75
CA ALA A 370 -7.61 49.66 -16.87
C ALA A 370 -7.45 51.18 -16.69
N GLU A 371 -8.53 51.88 -16.32
CA GLU A 371 -8.47 53.32 -16.03
C GLU A 371 -7.56 53.65 -14.84
N GLN A 372 -7.69 52.90 -13.74
CA GLN A 372 -6.90 53.14 -12.53
C GLN A 372 -5.39 52.89 -12.77
N ILE A 373 -5.03 51.87 -13.56
CA ILE A 373 -3.64 51.62 -13.98
C ILE A 373 -3.14 52.73 -14.93
N ALA A 374 -3.98 53.24 -15.83
CA ALA A 374 -3.61 54.34 -16.73
C ALA A 374 -3.25 55.60 -15.93
N LEU A 375 -4.10 55.99 -14.95
CA LEU A 375 -3.87 57.14 -14.08
C LEU A 375 -2.59 57.01 -13.23
N VAL A 376 -2.35 55.83 -12.64
CA VAL A 376 -1.15 55.58 -11.82
C VAL A 376 0.12 55.54 -12.67
N ASN A 377 0.09 54.86 -13.83
CA ASN A 377 1.23 54.87 -14.76
C ASN A 377 1.51 56.29 -15.29
N GLN A 378 0.47 57.07 -15.61
CA GLN A 378 0.62 58.45 -16.04
C GLN A 378 1.25 59.31 -14.94
N HIS A 379 0.83 59.17 -13.67
CA HIS A 379 1.50 59.84 -12.54
C HIS A 379 3.00 59.53 -12.51
N TYR A 380 3.40 58.26 -12.60
CA TYR A 380 4.83 57.89 -12.57
C TYR A 380 5.60 58.40 -13.81
N LEU A 381 4.96 58.56 -14.97
CA LEU A 381 5.55 59.17 -16.16
C LEU A 381 5.69 60.70 -16.03
N ASP A 382 4.65 61.40 -15.57
CA ASP A 382 4.66 62.85 -15.31
C ASP A 382 5.63 63.21 -14.15
N TYR A 383 5.80 62.31 -13.17
CA TYR A 383 6.79 62.44 -12.09
C TYR A 383 8.23 62.30 -12.61
N ASN A 384 8.52 61.22 -13.35
CA ASN A 384 9.86 60.95 -13.88
C ASN A 384 10.29 61.93 -14.99
N SER A 385 9.34 62.61 -15.64
CA SER A 385 9.60 63.73 -16.57
C SER A 385 9.60 65.10 -15.89
N GLY A 386 9.42 65.18 -14.58
CA GLY A 386 9.52 66.40 -13.78
C GLY A 386 8.32 67.35 -13.86
N ASN A 387 7.20 66.93 -14.48
CA ASN A 387 6.05 67.79 -14.78
C ASN A 387 5.08 67.92 -13.58
N LYS A 388 5.54 68.64 -12.55
CA LYS A 388 4.87 68.80 -11.24
C LYS A 388 3.46 69.39 -11.27
N ALA A 389 3.01 69.95 -12.40
CA ALA A 389 1.67 70.52 -12.56
C ALA A 389 0.59 69.51 -13.00
N ARG A 390 0.98 68.28 -13.39
CA ARG A 390 0.05 67.21 -13.81
C ARG A 390 0.11 65.96 -12.93
N THR A 391 1.10 65.87 -12.06
CA THR A 391 1.22 64.78 -11.08
C THR A 391 0.13 64.91 -10.01
N LEU A 392 -0.67 63.85 -9.84
CA LEU A 392 -1.69 63.75 -8.78
C LEU A 392 -1.09 64.07 -7.40
N CYS A 393 -1.84 64.68 -6.47
CA CYS A 393 -1.29 64.89 -5.13
C CYS A 393 -1.10 63.54 -4.39
N THR A 394 -0.27 63.51 -3.36
CA THR A 394 0.05 62.28 -2.61
C THR A 394 -1.19 61.58 -2.02
N ASN A 395 -2.27 62.34 -1.75
CA ASN A 395 -3.53 61.78 -1.26
C ASN A 395 -4.41 61.21 -2.38
N GLU A 396 -4.31 61.74 -3.60
CA GLU A 396 -4.99 61.20 -4.78
C GLU A 396 -4.29 59.93 -5.28
N LEU A 397 -2.95 59.95 -5.41
CA LEU A 397 -2.18 58.74 -5.76
C LEU A 397 -2.53 57.58 -4.82
N LYS A 398 -2.54 57.82 -3.50
CA LYS A 398 -2.95 56.83 -2.49
C LYS A 398 -4.40 56.34 -2.66
N ARG A 399 -5.34 57.18 -3.13
CA ARG A 399 -6.72 56.75 -3.46
C ARG A 399 -6.74 55.85 -4.69
N HIS A 400 -5.99 56.16 -5.73
CA HIS A 400 -5.89 55.33 -6.94
C HIS A 400 -5.17 54.00 -6.66
N GLU A 401 -4.08 54.01 -5.88
CA GLU A 401 -3.38 52.80 -5.43
C GLU A 401 -4.25 51.93 -4.50
N ALA A 402 -5.02 52.53 -3.59
CA ALA A 402 -6.02 51.83 -2.79
C ALA A 402 -7.17 51.25 -3.64
N SER A 403 -7.62 51.98 -4.67
CA SER A 403 -8.60 51.47 -5.63
C SER A 403 -8.05 50.29 -6.44
N LEU A 404 -6.77 50.29 -6.80
CA LEU A 404 -6.13 49.15 -7.46
C LEU A 404 -5.97 47.95 -6.53
N GLU A 405 -5.59 48.17 -5.27
CA GLU A 405 -5.54 47.12 -4.25
C GLU A 405 -6.92 46.44 -4.06
N LEU A 406 -7.99 47.24 -3.94
CA LEU A 406 -9.36 46.77 -3.83
C LEU A 406 -9.80 46.00 -5.09
N ILE A 407 -9.63 46.60 -6.28
CA ILE A 407 -10.02 45.99 -7.56
C ILE A 407 -9.28 44.69 -7.82
N ASP A 408 -7.95 44.64 -7.62
CA ASP A 408 -7.15 43.44 -7.88
C ASP A 408 -7.49 42.29 -6.94
N THR A 409 -7.73 42.60 -5.66
CA THR A 409 -8.13 41.59 -4.66
C THR A 409 -9.49 40.99 -5.00
N VAL A 410 -10.48 41.83 -5.33
CA VAL A 410 -11.81 41.34 -5.71
C VAL A 410 -11.78 40.63 -7.07
N LEU A 411 -11.07 41.16 -8.06
CA LEU A 411 -10.95 40.53 -9.37
C LEU A 411 -10.29 39.14 -9.27
N LEU A 412 -9.32 38.96 -8.37
CA LEU A 412 -8.77 37.65 -8.03
C LEU A 412 -9.85 36.73 -7.42
N LYS A 413 -10.59 37.16 -6.39
CA LYS A 413 -11.72 36.40 -5.81
C LYS A 413 -12.76 36.00 -6.87
N CYS A 414 -13.10 36.91 -7.77
CA CYS A 414 -14.05 36.64 -8.84
C CYS A 414 -13.50 35.66 -9.88
N TYR A 415 -12.22 35.74 -10.26
CA TYR A 415 -11.59 34.73 -11.13
C TYR A 415 -11.55 33.36 -10.44
N ILE A 416 -11.17 33.27 -9.17
CA ILE A 416 -11.17 32.01 -8.41
C ILE A 416 -12.55 31.34 -8.43
N LYS A 417 -13.64 32.11 -8.28
CA LYS A 417 -15.00 31.56 -8.33
C LYS A 417 -15.56 31.29 -9.74
N ALA A 418 -15.20 32.10 -10.75
CA ALA A 418 -15.87 32.07 -12.06
C ALA A 418 -15.03 31.50 -13.22
N ASN A 419 -13.71 31.65 -13.19
CA ASN A 419 -12.77 31.09 -14.17
C ASN A 419 -11.32 31.05 -13.61
N PRO A 420 -10.94 29.99 -12.87
CA PRO A 420 -9.61 29.90 -12.23
C PRO A 420 -8.43 30.11 -13.16
N SER A 421 -8.53 29.70 -14.44
CA SER A 421 -7.42 29.83 -15.42
C SER A 421 -6.92 31.27 -15.60
N MET A 422 -7.78 32.27 -15.35
CA MET A 422 -7.43 33.69 -15.46
C MET A 422 -6.62 34.20 -14.26
N ALA A 423 -6.64 33.51 -13.11
CA ALA A 423 -5.88 33.91 -11.92
C ALA A 423 -4.36 33.89 -12.18
N LYS A 424 -3.84 32.84 -12.85
CA LYS A 424 -2.42 32.78 -13.28
C LYS A 424 -2.03 33.97 -14.17
N SER A 425 -2.95 34.47 -15.00
CA SER A 425 -2.71 35.62 -15.88
C SER A 425 -2.65 36.94 -15.09
N LEU A 426 -3.61 37.17 -14.20
CA LEU A 426 -3.63 38.35 -13.33
C LEU A 426 -2.35 38.44 -12.47
N LEU A 427 -1.99 37.34 -11.81
CA LEU A 427 -0.84 37.27 -10.89
C LEU A 427 0.53 37.40 -11.60
N ARG A 428 0.61 37.05 -12.90
CA ARG A 428 1.84 37.25 -13.70
C ARG A 428 2.05 38.71 -14.13
N THR A 429 1.00 39.53 -14.12
CA THR A 429 1.02 40.95 -14.54
C THR A 429 1.94 41.79 -13.65
N LYS A 430 2.72 42.70 -14.25
CA LYS A 430 3.73 43.51 -13.52
C LYS A 430 3.14 44.36 -12.39
N ASN A 431 1.99 44.99 -12.65
CA ASN A 431 1.31 45.87 -11.71
C ASN A 431 0.13 45.09 -11.10
N CYS A 432 0.40 44.15 -10.20
CA CYS A 432 -0.62 43.35 -9.49
C CYS A 432 -0.62 43.70 -7.99
N CYS A 433 -1.70 44.31 -7.53
CA CYS A 433 -1.81 45.02 -6.25
C CYS A 433 -2.65 44.30 -5.18
N CYS A 434 -3.01 43.02 -5.38
CA CYS A 434 -3.82 42.26 -4.42
C CYS A 434 -3.31 42.34 -2.97
N ILE A 435 -4.25 42.43 -2.02
CA ILE A 435 -4.03 42.24 -0.58
C ILE A 435 -3.53 40.81 -0.37
N VAL A 436 -2.28 40.68 0.04
CA VAL A 436 -1.60 39.37 0.13
C VAL A 436 -2.33 38.43 1.09
N SER A 437 -2.76 38.90 2.26
CA SER A 437 -3.40 38.07 3.28
C SER A 437 -4.75 37.48 2.82
N GLU A 438 -5.49 38.19 1.97
CA GLU A 438 -6.75 37.69 1.43
C GLU A 438 -6.52 36.83 0.18
N ALA A 439 -5.66 37.27 -0.74
CA ALA A 439 -5.24 36.43 -1.87
C ALA A 439 -4.70 35.06 -1.41
N GLU A 440 -3.95 35.04 -0.31
CA GLU A 440 -3.47 33.82 0.34
C GLU A 440 -4.60 32.99 0.96
N LYS A 441 -5.57 33.61 1.63
CA LYS A 441 -6.78 32.97 2.20
C LYS A 441 -7.62 32.30 1.11
N ASP A 442 -7.92 33.05 0.04
CA ASP A 442 -8.75 32.60 -1.08
C ASP A 442 -8.05 31.51 -1.92
N LEU A 443 -6.79 31.69 -2.30
CA LEU A 443 -6.06 30.70 -3.10
C LEU A 443 -5.83 29.38 -2.34
N ASN A 444 -5.62 29.42 -1.02
CA ASN A 444 -5.58 28.21 -0.19
C ASN A 444 -6.95 27.52 -0.10
N GLN A 445 -8.04 28.28 0.06
CA GLN A 445 -9.40 27.70 0.15
C GLN A 445 -9.78 26.91 -1.11
N TYR A 446 -9.33 27.34 -2.29
CA TYR A 446 -9.65 26.72 -3.58
C TYR A 446 -8.54 25.81 -4.14
N GLY A 447 -7.46 25.56 -3.39
CA GLY A 447 -6.39 24.63 -3.79
C GLY A 447 -5.51 25.08 -4.96
N LEU A 448 -5.43 26.38 -5.23
CA LEU A 448 -4.75 26.95 -6.40
C LEU A 448 -3.27 27.24 -6.09
N PHE A 449 -2.47 26.17 -5.99
CA PHE A 449 -1.10 26.24 -5.47
C PHE A 449 -0.08 26.87 -6.44
N GLU A 450 -0.19 26.64 -7.76
CA GLU A 450 0.67 27.30 -8.75
C GLU A 450 0.49 28.83 -8.75
N GLU A 451 -0.76 29.28 -8.69
CA GLU A 451 -1.15 30.68 -8.54
C GLU A 451 -0.50 31.30 -7.29
N LEU A 452 -0.57 30.59 -6.16
CA LEU A 452 -0.02 31.05 -4.89
C LEU A 452 1.52 31.07 -4.89
N LEU A 453 2.18 30.11 -5.54
CA LEU A 453 3.62 30.15 -5.81
C LEU A 453 4.00 31.37 -6.67
N ILE A 454 3.25 31.68 -7.74
CA ILE A 454 3.47 32.87 -8.57
C ILE A 454 3.31 34.15 -7.73
N LEU A 455 2.29 34.23 -6.87
CA LEU A 455 2.07 35.37 -5.98
C LEU A 455 3.27 35.58 -5.05
N TYR A 456 3.75 34.52 -4.39
CA TYR A 456 4.90 34.61 -3.47
C TYR A 456 6.20 34.97 -4.20
N GLU A 457 6.50 34.38 -5.36
CA GLU A 457 7.71 34.73 -6.14
C GLU A 457 7.68 36.21 -6.56
N LYS A 458 6.53 36.70 -7.05
CA LYS A 458 6.35 38.11 -7.46
C LYS A 458 6.46 39.09 -6.30
N LYS A 459 5.93 38.75 -5.12
CA LYS A 459 6.01 39.57 -3.90
C LYS A 459 7.33 39.38 -3.12
N LYS A 460 8.28 38.60 -3.66
CA LYS A 460 9.57 38.22 -3.02
C LYS A 460 9.42 37.52 -1.67
N MET A 461 8.29 36.84 -1.44
CA MET A 461 8.00 36.11 -0.21
C MET A 461 8.60 34.71 -0.27
N TYR A 462 9.92 34.64 -0.51
CA TYR A 462 10.63 33.40 -0.84
C TYR A 462 10.51 32.31 0.25
N ARG A 463 10.41 32.72 1.53
CA ARG A 463 10.04 31.84 2.64
C ARG A 463 8.70 31.12 2.38
N LYS A 464 7.60 31.87 2.21
CA LYS A 464 6.26 31.29 1.96
C LYS A 464 6.19 30.49 0.66
N TYR A 465 6.97 30.88 -0.36
CA TYR A 465 7.14 30.10 -1.59
C TYR A 465 7.70 28.69 -1.29
N LEU A 466 8.77 28.62 -0.51
CA LEU A 466 9.44 27.36 -0.18
C LEU A 466 8.62 26.50 0.79
N GLU A 467 7.98 27.12 1.80
CA GLU A 467 7.03 26.46 2.72
C GLU A 467 5.86 25.81 1.94
N LEU A 468 5.30 26.52 0.95
CA LEU A 468 4.24 25.97 0.08
C LEU A 468 4.77 24.86 -0.84
N LEU A 469 5.91 25.06 -1.50
CA LEU A 469 6.47 24.05 -2.41
C LEU A 469 6.81 22.76 -1.66
N GLN A 470 7.38 22.85 -0.46
CA GLN A 470 7.62 21.71 0.42
C GLN A 470 6.33 21.03 0.89
N ARG A 471 5.24 21.79 1.11
CA ARG A 471 3.92 21.23 1.45
C ARG A 471 3.31 20.42 0.31
N GLU A 472 3.46 20.87 -0.93
CA GLU A 472 2.81 20.25 -2.09
C GLU A 472 3.66 19.14 -2.76
N VAL A 473 5.00 19.17 -2.65
CA VAL A 473 5.88 18.01 -2.95
C VAL A 473 5.48 16.77 -2.13
N LYS A 474 4.97 16.96 -0.90
CA LYS A 474 4.47 15.88 -0.04
C LYS A 474 3.05 15.39 -0.40
N LYS A 475 2.42 15.93 -1.45
CA LYS A 475 1.01 15.67 -1.81
C LYS A 475 0.77 15.35 -3.29
N HIS A 476 1.58 15.88 -4.19
CA HIS A 476 1.37 15.80 -5.63
C HIS A 476 2.63 15.35 -6.36
N GLU A 477 2.55 14.23 -7.08
CA GLU A 477 3.64 13.66 -7.91
C GLU A 477 4.18 14.62 -8.99
N SER A 478 3.45 15.70 -9.28
CA SER A 478 3.82 16.74 -10.25
C SER A 478 4.91 17.70 -9.77
N PHE A 479 5.23 17.72 -8.48
CA PHE A 479 6.32 18.54 -7.92
C PHE A 479 7.34 17.64 -7.22
N GLY A 480 8.62 17.74 -7.61
CA GLY A 480 9.69 16.98 -7.00
C GLY A 480 10.50 17.79 -5.98
N ILE A 481 11.20 17.07 -5.09
CA ILE A 481 12.27 17.63 -4.23
C ILE A 481 13.31 18.39 -5.09
N LYS A 482 13.53 17.91 -6.32
CA LYS A 482 14.35 18.55 -7.36
C LYS A 482 13.90 19.98 -7.69
N ASP A 483 12.62 20.32 -7.62
CA ASP A 483 12.13 21.66 -7.93
C ASP A 483 12.43 22.67 -6.81
N ILE A 484 12.42 22.21 -5.55
CA ILE A 484 12.92 23.00 -4.43
C ILE A 484 14.43 23.24 -4.61
N ALA A 485 15.21 22.19 -4.88
CA ALA A 485 16.65 22.33 -5.16
C ALA A 485 16.92 23.25 -6.37
N ASN A 486 16.12 23.19 -7.43
CA ASN A 486 16.18 24.07 -8.61
C ASN A 486 15.84 25.53 -8.27
N PHE A 487 14.99 25.78 -7.28
CA PHE A 487 14.71 27.13 -6.79
C PHE A 487 15.87 27.66 -5.93
N LEU A 488 16.35 26.88 -4.96
CA LEU A 488 17.45 27.27 -4.07
C LEU A 488 18.76 27.51 -4.85
N ARG A 489 19.01 26.75 -5.91
CA ARG A 489 20.15 27.00 -6.83
C ARG A 489 20.06 28.32 -7.60
N ARG A 490 18.86 28.90 -7.77
CA ARG A 490 18.65 30.24 -8.37
C ARG A 490 18.70 31.40 -7.37
N LEU A 491 18.65 31.13 -6.06
CA LEU A 491 18.77 32.17 -5.03
C LEU A 491 20.20 32.73 -4.96
N LYS A 492 20.29 34.02 -4.62
CA LYS A 492 21.54 34.80 -4.55
C LYS A 492 22.09 34.89 -3.12
N ARG A 493 23.33 35.39 -2.98
CA ARG A 493 24.08 35.49 -1.71
C ARG A 493 23.34 36.26 -0.61
N ASP A 494 22.48 37.22 -0.97
CA ASP A 494 21.62 37.97 -0.05
C ASP A 494 20.47 37.15 0.57
N GLN A 495 20.15 35.97 0.00
CA GLN A 495 19.10 35.06 0.47
C GLN A 495 19.67 33.76 1.08
N ILE A 496 20.96 33.75 1.46
CA ILE A 496 21.66 32.55 1.96
C ILE A 496 20.96 31.90 3.15
N SER A 497 20.36 32.67 4.05
CA SER A 497 19.61 32.14 5.20
C SER A 497 18.45 31.21 4.80
N LEU A 498 17.75 31.51 3.70
CA LEU A 498 16.70 30.66 3.14
C LEU A 498 17.27 29.44 2.40
N VAL A 499 18.46 29.56 1.80
CA VAL A 499 19.14 28.40 1.18
C VAL A 499 19.55 27.39 2.24
N LEU A 500 20.11 27.85 3.36
CA LEU A 500 20.45 26.99 4.49
C LEU A 500 19.18 26.35 5.07
N GLU A 501 18.20 27.16 5.48
CA GLU A 501 16.93 26.68 6.08
C GLU A 501 16.21 25.61 5.24
N PHE A 502 16.02 25.85 3.93
CA PHE A 502 15.23 24.94 3.08
C PHE A 502 16.06 23.86 2.37
N SER A 503 17.39 23.84 2.52
CA SER A 503 18.23 22.72 2.05
C SER A 503 18.36 21.60 3.08
N ALA A 504 18.24 21.87 4.39
CA ALA A 504 18.31 20.84 5.43
C ALA A 504 17.33 19.67 5.19
N PRO A 505 16.03 19.88 4.86
CA PRO A 505 15.12 18.78 4.53
C PRO A 505 15.54 17.98 3.28
N ILE A 506 16.14 18.65 2.29
CA ILE A 506 16.61 18.02 1.05
C ILE A 506 17.85 17.15 1.34
N LEU A 507 18.74 17.60 2.23
CA LEU A 507 19.91 16.82 2.66
C LEU A 507 19.52 15.53 3.38
N PHE A 508 18.44 15.53 4.17
CA PHE A 508 17.88 14.31 4.77
C PHE A 508 17.21 13.38 3.74
N GLU A 509 16.47 13.91 2.77
CA GLU A 509 15.77 13.09 1.76
C GLU A 509 16.71 12.59 0.63
N SER A 510 17.79 13.33 0.32
CA SER A 510 18.82 12.95 -0.63
C SER A 510 20.11 13.78 -0.43
N VAL A 511 21.09 13.19 0.27
CA VAL A 511 22.41 13.79 0.51
C VAL A 511 23.06 14.30 -0.77
N GLU A 512 23.03 13.51 -1.86
CA GLU A 512 23.58 13.90 -3.16
C GLU A 512 22.93 15.17 -3.73
N LEU A 513 21.59 15.27 -3.69
CA LEU A 513 20.84 16.40 -4.22
C LEU A 513 21.01 17.64 -3.34
N GLY A 514 21.08 17.46 -2.03
CA GLY A 514 21.37 18.53 -1.07
C GLY A 514 22.77 19.13 -1.26
N VAL A 515 23.80 18.29 -1.38
CA VAL A 515 25.18 18.75 -1.65
C VAL A 515 25.28 19.45 -3.02
N GLN A 516 24.47 19.06 -4.01
CA GLN A 516 24.39 19.77 -5.30
C GLN A 516 23.84 21.19 -5.21
N ILE A 517 23.09 21.57 -4.16
CA ILE A 517 22.61 22.96 -3.97
C ILE A 517 23.79 23.92 -3.70
N PHE A 518 24.80 23.44 -2.97
CA PHE A 518 26.00 24.20 -2.62
C PHE A 518 27.14 24.07 -3.64
N THR A 519 27.17 22.97 -4.38
CA THR A 519 28.31 22.62 -5.28
C THR A 519 28.03 22.76 -6.78
N SER A 520 26.76 22.84 -7.22
CA SER A 520 26.42 23.09 -8.63
C SER A 520 25.90 24.50 -8.88
N SER A 521 26.53 25.21 -9.83
CA SER A 521 26.02 26.47 -10.35
C SER A 521 24.93 26.25 -11.41
N THR A 522 24.23 27.34 -11.76
CA THR A 522 23.28 27.42 -12.88
C THR A 522 23.70 28.45 -13.93
N ASP A 523 24.90 29.02 -13.81
CA ASP A 523 25.46 30.00 -14.74
C ASP A 523 26.78 29.44 -15.32
N ASP A 524 26.78 29.08 -16.61
CA ASP A 524 27.89 28.34 -17.25
C ASP A 524 29.25 29.07 -17.14
N ARG A 525 29.21 30.38 -16.90
CA ARG A 525 30.37 31.27 -16.73
C ARG A 525 31.10 31.10 -15.39
N GLU A 526 30.52 30.39 -14.43
CA GLU A 526 31.18 30.12 -13.13
C GLU A 526 32.24 29.00 -13.22
N THR A 527 32.31 28.29 -14.35
CA THR A 527 33.24 27.17 -14.59
C THR A 527 34.73 27.54 -14.52
N ASP A 528 35.08 28.80 -14.82
CA ASP A 528 36.45 29.36 -14.76
C ASP A 528 36.87 29.87 -13.35
N LEU A 529 35.98 29.84 -12.35
CA LEU A 529 36.21 30.46 -11.03
C LEU A 529 36.71 29.50 -9.94
N LYS A 530 37.10 28.27 -10.30
CA LYS A 530 37.40 27.16 -9.37
C LYS A 530 38.56 27.41 -8.39
N GLN A 531 39.47 28.34 -8.68
CA GLN A 531 40.68 28.63 -7.89
C GLN A 531 40.70 30.09 -7.39
N ARG A 532 39.76 30.49 -6.52
CA ARG A 532 39.78 31.82 -5.89
C ARG A 532 39.40 31.80 -4.41
N ALA A 533 39.98 32.74 -3.67
CA ALA A 533 39.73 32.96 -2.26
C ALA A 533 38.30 33.45 -1.99
N GLU A 534 37.83 33.22 -0.77
CA GLU A 534 36.44 33.43 -0.32
C GLU A 534 35.95 34.90 -0.37
N ASN A 535 36.89 35.83 -0.57
CA ASN A 535 36.64 37.25 -0.74
C ASN A 535 36.29 37.69 -2.18
N ASP A 536 36.33 36.82 -3.20
CA ASP A 536 35.83 37.19 -4.53
C ASP A 536 34.28 37.32 -4.50
N PRO A 537 33.70 38.48 -4.83
CA PRO A 537 32.25 38.71 -4.74
C PRO A 537 31.42 37.85 -5.71
N ARG A 538 32.05 37.11 -6.63
CA ARG A 538 31.38 36.10 -7.47
C ARG A 538 31.16 34.76 -6.76
N VAL A 539 31.90 34.46 -5.69
CA VAL A 539 31.68 33.22 -4.92
C VAL A 539 30.31 33.28 -4.25
N LYS A 540 29.44 32.34 -4.64
CA LYS A 540 28.02 32.34 -4.29
C LYS A 540 27.75 32.13 -2.79
N PHE A 541 28.47 31.19 -2.17
CA PHE A 541 28.34 30.80 -0.75
C PHE A 541 29.72 30.62 -0.12
N ASP A 542 29.82 30.92 1.17
CA ASP A 542 31.02 30.75 2.00
C ASP A 542 31.22 29.25 2.35
N ARG A 543 32.43 28.71 2.15
CA ARG A 543 32.69 27.26 2.28
C ARG A 543 32.71 26.82 3.74
N GLU A 544 33.27 27.62 4.63
CA GLU A 544 33.28 27.37 6.07
C GLU A 544 31.85 27.48 6.64
N MET A 545 31.08 28.48 6.22
CA MET A 545 29.68 28.62 6.64
C MET A 545 28.82 27.42 6.22
N VAL A 546 29.02 26.92 5.00
CA VAL A 546 28.33 25.70 4.54
C VAL A 546 28.82 24.46 5.32
N LEU A 547 30.11 24.33 5.61
CA LEU A 547 30.62 23.24 6.43
C LEU A 547 30.01 23.23 7.84
N GLN A 548 30.01 24.37 8.55
CA GLN A 548 29.41 24.49 9.88
C GLN A 548 27.89 24.22 9.86
N PHE A 549 27.20 24.64 8.80
CA PHE A 549 25.80 24.30 8.58
C PHE A 549 25.59 22.79 8.36
N LEU A 550 26.40 22.12 7.53
CA LEU A 550 26.29 20.68 7.30
C LEU A 550 26.62 19.88 8.57
N LYS A 551 27.64 20.27 9.34
CA LYS A 551 27.92 19.69 10.67
C LYS A 551 26.74 19.78 11.63
N LYS A 552 25.94 20.85 11.53
CA LYS A 552 24.79 21.11 12.41
C LYS A 552 23.52 20.40 11.94
N GLU A 553 23.21 20.43 10.64
CA GLU A 553 21.91 19.98 10.11
C GLU A 553 21.95 18.61 9.42
N CYS A 554 23.10 18.17 8.87
CA CYS A 554 23.22 16.87 8.19
C CYS A 554 24.66 16.35 8.15
N VAL A 555 25.10 15.71 9.24
CA VAL A 555 26.46 15.17 9.39
C VAL A 555 26.83 14.19 8.26
N GLN A 556 25.89 13.40 7.76
CA GLN A 556 26.10 12.48 6.63
C GLN A 556 26.49 13.21 5.32
N ALA A 557 26.10 14.47 5.16
CA ALA A 557 26.48 15.30 4.01
C ALA A 557 27.83 16.01 4.18
N VAL A 558 28.40 16.04 5.40
CA VAL A 558 29.71 16.68 5.66
C VAL A 558 30.81 15.97 4.87
N ILE A 559 30.84 14.63 4.86
CA ILE A 559 31.87 13.88 4.14
C ILE A 559 31.77 14.12 2.61
N PRO A 560 30.64 13.87 1.92
CA PRO A 560 30.52 14.15 0.48
C PRO A 560 30.73 15.62 0.10
N TYR A 561 30.49 16.57 1.02
CA TYR A 561 30.82 17.98 0.81
C TYR A 561 32.32 18.26 0.94
N LEU A 562 32.97 17.80 2.02
CA LEU A 562 34.41 17.91 2.21
C LEU A 562 35.19 17.22 1.09
N GLU A 563 34.76 16.04 0.65
CA GLU A 563 35.32 15.36 -0.53
C GLU A 563 35.17 16.18 -1.81
N HIS A 564 34.07 16.93 -1.98
CA HIS A 564 33.92 17.85 -3.11
C HIS A 564 34.87 19.04 -2.99
N VAL A 565 34.94 19.67 -1.82
CA VAL A 565 35.78 20.84 -1.54
C VAL A 565 37.28 20.49 -1.68
N ILE A 566 37.70 19.35 -1.14
CA ILE A 566 39.08 18.87 -1.18
C ILE A 566 39.41 18.28 -2.55
N TYR A 567 38.69 17.27 -3.04
CA TYR A 567 39.12 16.53 -4.25
C TYR A 567 38.61 17.12 -5.58
N LYS A 568 37.60 17.98 -5.59
CA LYS A 568 37.07 18.59 -6.84
C LYS A 568 37.28 20.10 -6.93
N TRP A 569 37.43 20.80 -5.80
CA TRP A 569 37.80 22.22 -5.76
C TRP A 569 39.25 22.48 -5.27
N ASN A 570 39.99 21.42 -4.88
CA ASN A 570 41.41 21.49 -4.47
C ASN A 570 41.66 22.51 -3.35
N ASP A 571 40.85 22.46 -2.29
CA ASP A 571 41.01 23.30 -1.09
C ASP A 571 41.99 22.65 -0.09
N GLU A 572 43.14 23.28 0.11
CA GLU A 572 44.29 22.74 0.85
C GLU A 572 44.31 23.15 2.34
N ARG A 573 43.21 23.71 2.87
CA ARG A 573 43.14 24.21 4.26
C ARG A 573 43.09 23.06 5.28
N PRO A 574 44.05 22.94 6.22
CA PRO A 574 44.15 21.80 7.15
C PRO A 574 42.86 21.47 7.91
N ARG A 575 42.13 22.49 8.38
CA ARG A 575 40.86 22.34 9.11
C ARG A 575 39.85 21.43 8.41
N PHE A 576 39.76 21.47 7.07
CA PHE A 576 38.83 20.64 6.31
C PHE A 576 39.26 19.17 6.24
N HIS A 577 40.57 18.90 6.35
CA HIS A 577 41.14 17.55 6.36
C HIS A 577 41.11 16.95 7.78
N GLU A 578 41.36 17.76 8.80
CA GLU A 578 41.18 17.42 10.22
C GLU A 578 39.71 17.09 10.54
N GLU A 579 38.77 17.92 10.08
CA GLU A 579 37.34 17.68 10.22
C GLU A 579 36.89 16.38 9.55
N LEU A 580 37.39 16.10 8.34
CA LEU A 580 37.08 14.85 7.63
C LEU A 580 37.56 13.63 8.42
N LEU A 581 38.71 13.73 9.10
CA LEU A 581 39.25 12.68 9.98
C LEU A 581 38.37 12.49 11.23
N GLU A 582 37.93 13.58 11.88
CA GLU A 582 36.98 13.51 13.01
C GLU A 582 35.67 12.83 12.59
N GLN A 583 35.10 13.21 11.44
CA GLN A 583 33.84 12.61 10.97
C GLN A 583 33.97 11.12 10.62
N TYR A 584 35.10 10.67 10.06
CA TYR A 584 35.36 9.24 9.88
C TYR A 584 35.50 8.47 11.21
N VAL A 585 35.91 9.13 12.30
CA VAL A 585 35.94 8.53 13.64
C VAL A 585 34.53 8.53 14.27
N MET A 586 33.75 9.59 14.10
CA MET A 586 32.37 9.69 14.62
C MET A 586 31.37 8.78 13.89
N GLN A 587 31.59 8.46 12.60
CA GLN A 587 30.73 7.54 11.84
C GLN A 587 30.85 6.07 12.25
N LYS A 588 31.62 5.73 13.30
CA LYS A 588 31.71 4.37 13.87
C LYS A 588 30.44 3.89 14.61
N ILE A 589 29.33 4.61 14.53
CA ILE A 589 28.02 4.24 15.11
C ILE A 589 27.01 3.88 13.99
N ASP A 590 27.52 3.40 12.85
CA ASP A 590 26.76 2.73 11.80
C ASP A 590 26.79 1.20 12.01
N PRO A 591 25.71 0.43 11.75
CA PRO A 591 25.70 -1.03 11.82
C PRO A 591 26.77 -1.75 10.96
N TYR A 592 27.40 -1.06 9.99
CA TYR A 592 28.53 -1.57 9.21
C TYR A 592 29.92 -1.34 9.85
N TYR A 593 30.01 -0.82 11.09
CA TYR A 593 31.25 -0.71 11.86
C TYR A 593 31.37 -1.75 12.99
N SER A 594 32.62 -2.12 13.35
CA SER A 594 32.90 -3.22 14.27
C SER A 594 32.62 -2.90 15.74
N VAL A 595 31.50 -3.43 16.23
CA VAL A 595 30.99 -3.30 17.61
C VAL A 595 32.02 -3.69 18.68
N GLU A 596 32.88 -4.67 18.37
CA GLU A 596 33.97 -5.14 19.26
C GLU A 596 34.92 -4.02 19.70
N ASN A 597 35.15 -3.01 18.86
CA ASN A 597 35.99 -1.86 19.20
C ASN A 597 35.28 -0.84 20.12
N ALA A 598 33.95 -0.82 20.14
CA ALA A 598 33.17 0.09 20.99
C ALA A 598 33.04 -0.45 22.42
N SER A 599 32.86 -1.77 22.59
CA SER A 599 32.77 -2.39 23.93
C SER A 599 34.06 -2.24 24.74
N ASN A 600 35.22 -2.22 24.08
CA ASN A 600 36.53 -1.97 24.69
C ASN A 600 36.74 -0.50 25.12
N LEU A 601 35.82 0.41 24.80
CA LEU A 601 35.96 1.85 25.04
C LEU A 601 35.17 2.36 26.26
N ILE A 602 34.27 1.54 26.83
CA ILE A 602 33.27 1.98 27.81
C ILE A 602 33.55 1.43 29.22
N GLY A 603 33.74 0.11 29.36
CA GLY A 603 34.03 -0.54 30.65
C GLY A 603 32.85 -0.55 31.64
N ASP A 604 33.13 -1.01 32.87
CA ASP A 604 32.14 -1.23 33.94
C ASP A 604 31.84 0.07 34.73
N ASP A 605 31.41 1.15 34.05
CA ASP A 605 31.02 2.41 34.71
C ASP A 605 29.52 2.45 35.05
N GLU A 606 29.19 2.51 36.35
CA GLU A 606 27.81 2.53 36.88
C GLU A 606 26.98 3.75 36.40
N ASN A 607 27.60 4.79 35.85
CA ASN A 607 26.90 5.99 35.38
C ASN A 607 26.28 5.85 33.98
N LEU A 608 26.61 4.80 33.22
CA LEU A 608 26.21 4.61 31.81
C LEU A 608 25.20 3.46 31.62
N MET A 609 24.27 3.30 32.56
CA MET A 609 23.36 2.15 32.60
C MET A 609 22.27 2.15 31.50
N GLU A 610 21.86 3.31 30.97
CA GLU A 610 20.91 3.36 29.84
C GLU A 610 21.64 3.08 28.51
N GLU A 611 22.84 3.62 28.32
CA GLU A 611 23.74 3.34 27.21
C GLU A 611 24.13 1.85 27.18
N SER A 612 24.48 1.30 28.35
CA SER A 612 24.75 -0.13 28.54
C SER A 612 23.53 -0.99 28.19
N ALA A 613 22.33 -0.61 28.65
CA ALA A 613 21.08 -1.29 28.27
C ALA A 613 20.79 -1.21 26.75
N ILE A 614 21.13 -0.11 26.09
CA ILE A 614 21.01 0.03 24.62
C ILE A 614 22.02 -0.86 23.89
N ILE A 615 23.26 -0.96 24.39
CA ILE A 615 24.30 -1.85 23.83
C ILE A 615 23.95 -3.31 24.05
N MET A 616 23.60 -3.71 25.28
CA MET A 616 23.10 -5.05 25.65
C MET A 616 21.87 -5.43 24.81
N GLY A 617 20.98 -4.48 24.52
CA GLY A 617 19.83 -4.67 23.64
C GLY A 617 20.20 -4.96 22.18
N ARG A 618 21.32 -4.40 21.70
CA ARG A 618 21.90 -4.74 20.38
C ARG A 618 22.72 -6.05 20.40
N LEU A 619 23.21 -6.46 21.57
CA LEU A 619 23.87 -7.76 21.81
C LEU A 619 22.88 -8.90 22.12
N GLY A 620 21.57 -8.66 22.05
CA GLY A 620 20.53 -9.67 22.25
C GLY A 620 20.20 -10.02 23.71
N GLN A 621 20.77 -9.30 24.69
CA GLN A 621 20.62 -9.58 26.13
C GLN A 621 19.32 -9.00 26.72
N HIS A 622 18.20 -9.23 26.02
CA HIS A 622 16.91 -8.56 26.29
C HIS A 622 16.35 -8.76 27.71
N LEU A 623 16.65 -9.88 28.38
CA LEU A 623 16.19 -10.12 29.75
C LEU A 623 16.87 -9.18 30.75
N ASP A 624 18.18 -8.97 30.61
CA ASP A 624 18.96 -8.15 31.52
C ASP A 624 18.72 -6.66 31.24
N VAL A 625 18.47 -6.29 29.97
CA VAL A 625 17.92 -4.98 29.60
C VAL A 625 16.56 -4.71 30.26
N LEU A 626 15.65 -5.70 30.25
CA LEU A 626 14.35 -5.56 30.93
C LEU A 626 14.50 -5.46 32.46
N LYS A 627 15.52 -6.08 33.07
CA LYS A 627 15.85 -5.88 34.49
C LYS A 627 16.39 -4.48 34.76
N ILE A 628 17.29 -3.95 33.92
CA ILE A 628 17.76 -2.57 34.03
C ILE A 628 16.57 -1.60 33.95
N TYR A 629 15.68 -1.74 32.96
CA TYR A 629 14.51 -0.86 32.86
C TYR A 629 13.48 -1.04 33.97
N THR A 630 13.20 -2.27 34.47
CA THR A 630 12.09 -2.49 35.43
C THR A 630 12.49 -2.58 36.90
N GLU A 631 13.71 -3.00 37.23
CA GLU A 631 14.20 -3.16 38.61
C GLU A 631 15.18 -2.06 39.03
N ILE A 632 15.99 -1.51 38.10
CA ILE A 632 17.01 -0.49 38.41
C ILE A 632 16.49 0.93 38.10
N LEU A 633 16.07 1.18 36.86
CA LEU A 633 15.59 2.50 36.40
C LEU A 633 14.08 2.72 36.67
N MET A 634 13.32 1.64 36.82
CA MET A 634 11.85 1.62 36.92
C MET A 634 11.07 2.32 35.78
N ASP A 635 11.66 2.54 34.60
CA ASP A 635 10.92 3.01 33.41
C ASP A 635 10.24 1.84 32.67
N PHE A 636 9.00 1.56 33.09
CA PHE A 636 8.12 0.61 32.41
C PHE A 636 7.76 1.02 30.96
N ASN A 637 7.86 2.30 30.59
CA ASN A 637 7.68 2.74 29.20
C ASN A 637 8.94 2.51 28.36
N GLY A 638 10.12 2.54 28.97
CA GLY A 638 11.40 2.10 28.40
C GLY A 638 11.36 0.60 28.10
N ALA A 639 10.88 -0.19 29.06
CA ALA A 639 10.58 -1.61 28.84
C ALA A 639 9.53 -1.82 27.73
N GLU A 640 8.42 -1.09 27.70
CA GLU A 640 7.40 -1.21 26.63
C GLU A 640 7.97 -0.80 25.25
N ARG A 641 8.77 0.28 25.16
CA ARG A 641 9.50 0.71 23.95
C ARG A 641 10.52 -0.32 23.48
N HIS A 642 11.30 -0.90 24.40
CA HIS A 642 12.26 -1.96 24.08
C HIS A 642 11.53 -3.20 23.55
N CYS A 643 10.50 -3.67 24.27
CA CYS A 643 9.66 -4.78 23.84
C CYS A 643 9.00 -4.55 22.48
N GLN A 644 8.53 -3.33 22.16
CA GLN A 644 7.96 -2.99 20.85
C GLN A 644 9.01 -2.94 19.73
N THR A 645 10.21 -2.43 20.02
CA THR A 645 11.31 -2.29 19.05
C THR A 645 11.90 -3.66 18.67
N TYR A 646 11.98 -4.56 19.65
CA TYR A 646 12.46 -5.94 19.49
C TYR A 646 11.30 -6.96 19.51
N TYR A 647 10.10 -6.54 19.11
CA TYR A 647 8.91 -7.41 19.06
C TYR A 647 8.98 -8.34 17.83
N ASP A 648 9.14 -9.64 18.07
CA ASP A 648 8.97 -10.67 17.03
C ASP A 648 7.68 -11.48 17.25
N GLU A 649 6.77 -11.36 16.28
CA GLU A 649 5.47 -12.04 16.23
C GLU A 649 5.61 -13.58 16.09
N LYS A 650 6.81 -14.10 15.74
CA LYS A 650 7.12 -15.53 15.65
C LYS A 650 7.66 -16.14 16.95
N ASN A 651 8.11 -15.34 17.92
CA ASN A 651 8.76 -15.80 19.14
C ASN A 651 7.89 -15.74 20.42
N ALA A 652 6.62 -15.36 20.29
CA ALA A 652 5.69 -15.12 21.41
C ALA A 652 5.35 -16.36 22.29
N SER A 653 5.94 -17.53 22.06
CA SER A 653 5.63 -18.79 22.75
C SER A 653 6.83 -19.60 23.26
N THR A 654 8.09 -19.21 23.00
CA THR A 654 9.25 -20.08 23.29
C THR A 654 10.51 -19.35 23.75
N HIS A 655 10.53 -18.84 25.00
CA HIS A 655 11.55 -19.27 25.99
C HIS A 655 11.38 -18.70 27.42
N ASN A 656 10.73 -17.54 27.57
CA ASN A 656 10.82 -16.78 28.83
C ASN A 656 9.88 -17.23 29.95
N GLU A 657 8.81 -17.98 29.65
CA GLU A 657 7.72 -18.28 30.61
C GLU A 657 8.24 -18.89 31.93
N LYS A 658 9.06 -19.94 31.88
CA LYS A 658 9.62 -20.60 33.10
C LYS A 658 10.58 -19.74 33.93
N ARG A 659 11.23 -18.74 33.33
CA ARG A 659 12.16 -17.84 34.06
C ARG A 659 11.39 -16.67 34.68
N ILE A 660 10.41 -16.14 33.95
CA ILE A 660 9.41 -15.17 34.44
C ILE A 660 8.60 -15.75 35.61
N GLU A 661 8.18 -17.02 35.54
CA GLU A 661 7.54 -17.76 36.66
C GLU A 661 8.37 -17.81 37.95
N THR A 662 9.69 -17.61 37.86
CA THR A 662 10.60 -17.72 39.01
C THR A 662 10.86 -16.34 39.64
N GLU A 663 11.06 -15.29 38.84
CA GLU A 663 11.42 -13.95 39.33
C GLU A 663 10.21 -13.05 39.66
N LEU A 664 9.08 -13.14 38.94
CA LEU A 664 7.88 -12.34 39.24
C LEU A 664 7.21 -12.64 40.60
N ARG A 665 7.67 -13.68 41.32
CA ARG A 665 7.14 -14.11 42.62
C ARG A 665 7.26 -13.06 43.74
N ARG A 666 7.99 -11.95 43.52
CA ARG A 666 8.22 -10.91 44.56
C ARG A 666 7.10 -9.85 44.68
N LYS A 667 6.31 -9.58 43.64
CA LYS A 667 4.98 -8.90 43.63
C LYS A 667 4.58 -8.51 42.18
N PRO A 668 3.64 -9.21 41.52
CA PRO A 668 3.22 -8.83 40.17
C PRO A 668 2.29 -7.60 40.17
N ASN A 669 2.61 -6.57 39.37
CA ASN A 669 1.73 -5.41 39.16
C ASN A 669 0.65 -5.72 38.11
N ILE A 670 -0.42 -6.39 38.56
CA ILE A 670 -1.56 -6.83 37.74
C ILE A 670 -2.19 -5.68 36.93
N THR A 671 -2.11 -4.43 37.43
CA THR A 671 -2.75 -3.26 36.81
C THR A 671 -2.13 -2.90 35.46
N GLU A 672 -0.80 -2.91 35.35
CA GLU A 672 -0.11 -2.59 34.09
C GLU A 672 -0.15 -3.78 33.11
N ALA A 673 -0.11 -5.01 33.61
CA ALA A 673 -0.32 -6.20 32.78
C ALA A 673 -1.68 -6.14 32.06
N LEU A 674 -2.78 -5.89 32.78
CA LEU A 674 -4.12 -5.79 32.19
C LEU A 674 -4.28 -4.64 31.19
N LYS A 675 -3.55 -3.53 31.37
CA LYS A 675 -3.49 -2.44 30.36
C LYS A 675 -2.80 -2.91 29.07
N LEU A 676 -1.72 -3.68 29.17
CA LEU A 676 -1.00 -4.22 28.02
C LEU A 676 -1.89 -5.15 27.18
N PHE A 677 -2.66 -6.04 27.83
CA PHE A 677 -3.66 -6.88 27.14
C PHE A 677 -4.73 -6.10 26.40
N LYS A 678 -5.18 -4.98 26.96
CA LYS A 678 -6.20 -4.12 26.33
C LYS A 678 -5.66 -3.31 25.14
N ARG A 679 -4.35 -3.02 25.10
CA ARG A 679 -3.68 -2.32 23.98
C ARG A 679 -3.28 -3.26 22.85
N HIS A 680 -2.75 -4.44 23.18
CA HIS A 680 -2.07 -5.34 22.24
C HIS A 680 -2.68 -6.76 22.20
N PRO A 681 -4.01 -6.92 22.08
CA PRO A 681 -4.69 -8.21 22.24
C PRO A 681 -4.24 -9.28 21.23
N THR A 682 -3.89 -8.89 19.99
CA THR A 682 -3.42 -9.81 18.96
C THR A 682 -1.94 -10.20 19.07
N LYS A 683 -1.17 -9.54 19.97
CA LYS A 683 0.29 -9.62 20.03
C LYS A 683 0.84 -10.29 21.28
N ILE A 684 0.00 -10.74 22.20
CA ILE A 684 0.41 -11.42 23.44
C ILE A 684 -0.24 -12.80 23.51
N ASN A 685 0.51 -13.82 23.96
CA ASN A 685 -0.02 -15.15 24.24
C ASN A 685 -1.11 -15.06 25.33
N THR A 686 -2.37 -15.03 24.93
CA THR A 686 -3.52 -14.87 25.84
C THR A 686 -3.68 -16.05 26.78
N VAL A 687 -3.35 -17.27 26.36
CA VAL A 687 -3.46 -18.47 27.19
C VAL A 687 -2.40 -18.47 28.29
N GLY A 688 -1.14 -18.23 27.94
CA GLY A 688 -0.05 -18.08 28.92
C GLY A 688 -0.27 -16.90 29.87
N ALA A 689 -0.79 -15.79 29.35
CA ALA A 689 -1.16 -14.62 30.15
C ALA A 689 -2.20 -14.91 31.23
N PHE A 690 -3.31 -15.58 30.89
CA PHE A 690 -4.35 -15.89 31.88
C PHE A 690 -3.88 -16.91 32.94
N ALA A 691 -2.87 -17.73 32.64
CA ALA A 691 -2.25 -18.62 33.64
C ALA A 691 -1.38 -17.88 34.67
N ILE A 692 -0.81 -16.72 34.33
CA ILE A 692 0.05 -15.92 35.23
C ILE A 692 -0.78 -15.03 36.18
N ILE A 693 -2.03 -14.73 35.85
CA ILE A 693 -2.92 -13.91 36.68
C ILE A 693 -3.32 -14.68 37.97
N PRO A 694 -3.10 -14.12 39.18
CA PRO A 694 -3.40 -14.84 40.42
C PRO A 694 -4.88 -15.27 40.52
N PRO A 695 -5.20 -16.51 40.97
CA PRO A 695 -6.59 -17.02 41.03
C PRO A 695 -7.57 -16.24 41.92
N SER A 696 -7.08 -15.34 42.78
CA SER A 696 -7.88 -14.40 43.57
C SER A 696 -8.25 -13.12 42.81
N THR A 697 -7.92 -13.01 41.52
CA THR A 697 -8.24 -11.85 40.68
C THR A 697 -9.72 -11.86 40.31
N LEU A 698 -10.44 -10.81 40.74
CA LEU A 698 -11.87 -10.64 40.53
C LEU A 698 -12.24 -10.64 39.04
N PHE A 699 -13.26 -11.42 38.68
CA PHE A 699 -13.72 -11.59 37.29
C PHE A 699 -14.00 -10.26 36.56
N ASN A 700 -14.52 -9.25 37.26
CA ASN A 700 -14.81 -7.93 36.68
C ASN A 700 -13.57 -7.20 36.13
N ARG A 701 -12.35 -7.49 36.61
CA ARG A 701 -11.09 -6.94 36.07
C ARG A 701 -10.60 -7.65 34.81
N ILE A 702 -11.00 -8.91 34.63
CA ILE A 702 -10.61 -9.77 33.51
C ILE A 702 -11.58 -9.61 32.32
N CYS A 703 -12.87 -9.38 32.61
CA CYS A 703 -13.93 -9.42 31.60
C CYS A 703 -13.79 -8.36 30.49
N GLU A 704 -13.19 -7.19 30.74
CA GLU A 704 -12.95 -6.20 29.66
C GLU A 704 -11.87 -6.66 28.66
N ALA A 705 -10.79 -7.27 29.11
CA ALA A 705 -9.70 -7.71 28.23
C ALA A 705 -10.15 -8.85 27.31
N LEU A 706 -11.02 -9.74 27.80
CA LEU A 706 -11.61 -10.82 27.00
C LEU A 706 -12.52 -10.31 25.87
N LYS A 707 -13.22 -9.19 26.04
CA LYS A 707 -14.16 -8.69 25.01
C LYS A 707 -13.45 -8.19 23.75
N ALA A 708 -12.39 -7.39 23.92
CA ALA A 708 -11.58 -6.90 22.80
C ALA A 708 -10.96 -8.03 21.95
N LEU A 709 -10.67 -9.19 22.56
CA LEU A 709 -10.16 -10.37 21.86
C LEU A 709 -11.22 -11.01 20.94
N PHE A 710 -12.45 -11.21 21.44
CA PHE A 710 -13.55 -11.78 20.64
C PHE A 710 -13.94 -10.86 19.47
N GLU A 711 -14.06 -9.56 19.73
CA GLU A 711 -14.37 -8.54 18.71
C GLU A 711 -13.36 -8.56 17.55
N THR A 712 -12.06 -8.70 17.86
CA THR A 712 -11.00 -8.70 16.84
C THR A 712 -11.01 -9.96 15.97
N SER A 713 -11.30 -11.13 16.56
CA SER A 713 -11.28 -12.42 15.85
C SER A 713 -12.40 -12.54 14.80
N ASN A 714 -13.63 -12.11 15.15
CA ASN A 714 -14.79 -12.28 14.26
C ASN A 714 -14.68 -11.48 12.96
N ASN A 715 -14.06 -10.29 13.01
CA ASN A 715 -13.89 -9.41 11.85
C ASN A 715 -12.99 -10.01 10.75
N GLN A 716 -11.99 -10.80 11.13
CA GLN A 716 -11.11 -11.49 10.17
C GLN A 716 -11.87 -12.58 9.39
N LEU A 717 -12.69 -13.38 10.08
CA LEU A 717 -13.45 -14.48 9.49
C LEU A 717 -14.50 -13.99 8.47
N ALA A 718 -15.20 -12.90 8.79
CA ALA A 718 -16.18 -12.29 7.89
C ALA A 718 -15.54 -11.82 6.57
N SER A 719 -14.39 -11.17 6.66
CA SER A 719 -13.64 -10.61 5.53
C SER A 719 -13.23 -11.69 4.51
N THR A 720 -12.78 -12.85 4.97
CA THR A 720 -12.32 -13.95 4.10
C THR A 720 -13.45 -14.55 3.25
N ASN A 721 -14.64 -14.73 3.83
CA ASN A 721 -15.77 -15.36 3.14
C ASN A 721 -16.30 -14.51 1.96
N LEU A 722 -16.24 -13.19 2.06
CA LEU A 722 -16.68 -12.26 1.01
C LEU A 722 -15.88 -12.44 -0.29
N ILE A 723 -14.56 -12.58 -0.19
CA ILE A 723 -13.61 -12.68 -1.32
C ILE A 723 -13.88 -13.94 -2.16
N VAL A 724 -14.16 -15.06 -1.48
CA VAL A 724 -14.46 -16.36 -2.11
C VAL A 724 -15.75 -16.28 -2.95
N SER A 725 -16.77 -15.60 -2.45
CA SER A 725 -18.07 -15.45 -3.14
C SER A 725 -17.96 -14.58 -4.40
N LEU A 726 -17.25 -13.44 -4.32
CA LEU A 726 -17.05 -12.53 -5.46
C LEU A 726 -16.30 -13.20 -6.62
N THR A 727 -15.26 -13.98 -6.31
CA THR A 727 -14.44 -14.68 -7.32
C THR A 727 -15.26 -15.66 -8.17
N ASN A 728 -16.22 -16.36 -7.55
CA ASN A 728 -17.07 -17.34 -8.25
C ASN A 728 -18.03 -16.71 -9.28
N LEU A 729 -18.54 -15.50 -9.01
CA LEU A 729 -19.44 -14.78 -9.92
C LEU A 729 -18.73 -14.36 -11.22
N LEU A 730 -17.49 -13.86 -11.13
CA LEU A 730 -16.69 -13.46 -12.29
C LEU A 730 -16.43 -14.65 -13.25
N ILE A 731 -16.14 -15.83 -12.69
CA ILE A 731 -15.94 -17.06 -13.45
C ILE A 731 -17.20 -17.46 -14.24
N GLN A 732 -18.40 -17.28 -13.67
CA GLN A 732 -19.66 -17.58 -14.37
C GLN A 732 -19.95 -16.57 -15.49
N ARG A 733 -19.76 -15.27 -15.25
CA ARG A 733 -19.96 -14.19 -16.24
C ARG A 733 -19.13 -14.43 -17.52
N ASN A 734 -17.85 -14.77 -17.35
CA ASN A 734 -16.95 -15.05 -18.47
C ASN A 734 -17.31 -16.34 -19.23
N LYS A 735 -17.75 -17.39 -18.52
CA LYS A 735 -18.25 -18.63 -19.15
C LYS A 735 -19.51 -18.41 -19.99
N LYS A 736 -20.39 -17.47 -19.62
CA LYS A 736 -21.57 -17.10 -20.43
C LYS A 736 -21.16 -16.40 -21.73
N ARG A 737 -20.35 -15.34 -21.64
CA ARG A 737 -19.87 -14.55 -22.79
C ARG A 737 -19.13 -15.40 -23.83
N LEU A 738 -18.35 -16.40 -23.39
CA LEU A 738 -17.67 -17.35 -24.27
C LEU A 738 -18.64 -18.26 -25.05
N LYS A 739 -19.79 -18.64 -24.47
CA LYS A 739 -20.83 -19.42 -25.19
C LYS A 739 -21.55 -18.58 -26.23
N GLU A 740 -21.81 -17.30 -25.94
CA GLU A 740 -22.47 -16.37 -26.87
C GLU A 740 -21.61 -16.10 -28.10
N LEU A 741 -20.31 -15.79 -27.91
CA LEU A 741 -19.37 -15.60 -29.02
C LEU A 741 -19.22 -16.84 -29.89
N LYS A 742 -19.21 -18.05 -29.29
CA LYS A 742 -19.16 -19.33 -30.03
C LYS A 742 -20.42 -19.68 -30.82
N ARG A 743 -21.53 -18.95 -30.67
CA ARG A 743 -22.79 -19.17 -31.40
C ARG A 743 -22.93 -18.32 -32.67
N GLN A 744 -22.09 -17.30 -32.87
CA GLN A 744 -22.20 -16.43 -34.05
C GLN A 744 -21.73 -17.17 -35.31
N ARG A 745 -22.65 -17.35 -36.28
CA ARG A 745 -22.30 -17.76 -37.64
C ARG A 745 -21.81 -16.54 -38.43
N ILE A 746 -20.88 -16.75 -39.36
CA ILE A 746 -20.25 -15.68 -40.15
C ILE A 746 -20.24 -16.14 -41.62
N SER A 747 -20.79 -15.33 -42.52
CA SER A 747 -20.66 -15.50 -43.96
C SER A 747 -19.39 -14.81 -44.46
N ILE A 748 -18.71 -15.42 -45.43
CA ILE A 748 -17.53 -14.88 -46.10
C ILE A 748 -17.88 -14.74 -47.57
N THR A 749 -17.75 -13.54 -48.14
CA THR A 749 -17.91 -13.29 -49.57
C THR A 749 -16.57 -13.44 -50.29
N GLU A 750 -16.59 -13.64 -51.61
CA GLU A 750 -15.36 -13.66 -52.43
C GLU A 750 -14.59 -12.33 -52.41
N SER A 751 -15.29 -11.24 -52.07
CA SER A 751 -14.75 -9.90 -51.82
C SER A 751 -14.16 -9.70 -50.42
N ALA A 752 -14.21 -10.70 -49.52
CA ALA A 752 -13.65 -10.57 -48.18
C ALA A 752 -12.13 -10.53 -48.22
N GLU A 753 -11.53 -9.40 -47.83
CA GLU A 753 -10.09 -9.18 -47.81
C GLU A 753 -9.53 -9.12 -46.40
N CYS A 754 -8.27 -9.57 -46.27
CA CYS A 754 -7.50 -9.44 -45.05
C CYS A 754 -7.17 -7.96 -44.80
N SER A 755 -7.72 -7.40 -43.73
CA SER A 755 -7.51 -6.02 -43.25
C SER A 755 -6.03 -5.63 -43.18
N LEU A 756 -5.13 -6.59 -42.94
CA LEU A 756 -3.70 -6.40 -42.70
C LEU A 756 -2.84 -6.45 -43.98
N CYS A 757 -3.08 -7.41 -44.89
CA CYS A 757 -2.25 -7.62 -46.09
C CYS A 757 -2.96 -7.31 -47.42
N LYS A 758 -4.25 -6.93 -47.36
CA LYS A 758 -5.13 -6.59 -48.50
C LYS A 758 -5.25 -7.69 -49.58
N LYS A 759 -4.98 -8.95 -49.22
CA LYS A 759 -5.25 -10.12 -50.07
C LYS A 759 -6.57 -10.78 -49.64
N ARG A 760 -7.30 -11.36 -50.59
CA ARG A 760 -8.57 -12.06 -50.34
C ARG A 760 -8.41 -13.23 -49.34
N ILE A 761 -9.44 -13.47 -48.53
CA ILE A 761 -9.48 -14.56 -47.55
C ILE A 761 -9.67 -15.90 -48.26
N MET A 762 -10.75 -16.06 -49.02
CA MET A 762 -11.16 -17.30 -49.69
C MET A 762 -11.08 -18.50 -48.71
N ASN A 763 -10.45 -19.61 -49.10
CA ASN A 763 -10.32 -20.82 -48.28
C ASN A 763 -9.20 -20.74 -47.22
N SER A 764 -8.56 -19.57 -47.05
CA SER A 764 -7.45 -19.41 -46.09
C SER A 764 -7.96 -19.34 -44.66
N ALA A 765 -7.28 -20.00 -43.72
CA ALA A 765 -7.56 -19.84 -42.29
C ALA A 765 -7.54 -18.35 -41.88
N PHE A 766 -8.53 -17.92 -41.11
CA PHE A 766 -8.78 -16.51 -40.82
C PHE A 766 -9.23 -16.28 -39.38
N ILE A 767 -9.14 -15.02 -38.94
CA ILE A 767 -9.70 -14.50 -37.70
C ILE A 767 -10.62 -13.32 -38.04
N ARG A 768 -11.71 -13.18 -37.28
CA ARG A 768 -12.55 -11.98 -37.28
C ARG A 768 -12.13 -11.09 -36.10
N ASN A 769 -11.71 -9.88 -36.41
CA ASN A 769 -11.24 -8.88 -35.46
C ASN A 769 -12.40 -8.29 -34.63
N ARG A 770 -12.10 -7.53 -33.57
CA ARG A 770 -13.12 -6.87 -32.71
C ARG A 770 -13.96 -5.83 -33.46
N ASP A 771 -13.40 -5.20 -34.49
CA ASP A 771 -14.07 -4.27 -35.42
C ASP A 771 -14.89 -4.99 -36.53
N HIS A 772 -15.09 -6.30 -36.37
CA HIS A 772 -15.73 -7.22 -37.33
C HIS A 772 -15.00 -7.45 -38.65
N SER A 773 -13.85 -6.81 -38.91
CA SER A 773 -13.03 -7.05 -40.10
C SER A 773 -12.37 -8.43 -40.09
N PHE A 774 -11.95 -8.90 -41.26
CA PHE A 774 -11.26 -10.17 -41.42
C PHE A 774 -9.74 -10.00 -41.47
N SER A 775 -9.01 -11.01 -41.01
CA SER A 775 -7.55 -11.14 -41.14
C SER A 775 -7.23 -12.59 -41.47
N HIS A 776 -6.25 -12.88 -42.34
CA HIS A 776 -5.67 -14.23 -42.40
C HIS A 776 -5.10 -14.59 -41.03
N PHE A 777 -5.27 -15.83 -40.57
CA PHE A 777 -4.81 -16.29 -39.25
C PHE A 777 -3.31 -16.05 -39.08
N PHE A 778 -2.51 -16.32 -40.12
CA PHE A 778 -1.07 -16.05 -40.12
C PHE A 778 -0.73 -14.55 -40.08
N CYS A 779 -1.47 -13.70 -40.80
CA CYS A 779 -1.27 -12.25 -40.73
C CYS A 779 -1.70 -11.67 -39.37
N TYR A 780 -2.78 -12.19 -38.78
CA TYR A 780 -3.23 -11.82 -37.45
C TYR A 780 -2.21 -12.26 -36.40
N LYS A 781 -1.73 -13.51 -36.44
CA LYS A 781 -0.68 -14.03 -35.57
C LYS A 781 0.60 -13.19 -35.67
N ASN A 782 1.10 -12.94 -36.89
CA ASN A 782 2.28 -12.06 -37.10
C ASN A 782 2.04 -10.59 -36.71
N ARG A 783 0.79 -10.15 -36.55
CA ARG A 783 0.45 -8.83 -35.98
C ARG A 783 0.38 -8.90 -34.46
N MET A 784 -0.25 -9.92 -33.86
CA MET A 784 -0.26 -10.10 -32.41
C MET A 784 1.17 -10.27 -31.88
N GLU A 785 2.00 -11.11 -32.51
CA GLU A 785 3.43 -11.24 -32.21
C GLU A 785 4.27 -9.95 -32.46
N LYS A 786 3.65 -8.85 -32.90
CA LYS A 786 4.21 -7.49 -32.99
C LYS A 786 3.46 -6.45 -32.12
N ASN A 787 2.21 -6.71 -31.77
CA ASN A 787 1.34 -5.89 -30.92
C ASN A 787 1.52 -6.25 -29.44
N GLU A 788 1.70 -7.54 -29.10
CA GLU A 788 2.05 -8.05 -27.78
C GLU A 788 3.35 -7.39 -27.27
N ARG A 789 4.32 -7.11 -28.17
CA ARG A 789 5.53 -6.29 -27.91
C ARG A 789 5.26 -4.79 -27.63
N LYS A 790 4.00 -4.38 -27.47
CA LYS A 790 3.55 -3.00 -27.23
C LYS A 790 2.33 -2.89 -26.31
N GLU A 791 1.53 -3.93 -26.18
CA GLU A 791 0.18 -3.88 -25.58
C GLU A 791 0.05 -4.62 -24.24
N GLU A 792 1.17 -4.87 -23.52
CA GLU A 792 1.14 -5.18 -22.08
C GLU A 792 1.42 -3.93 -21.22
N SER A 793 0.44 -3.03 -21.24
CA SER A 793 0.13 -2.07 -20.18
C SER A 793 -1.29 -1.59 -20.43
N ASP A 794 -2.19 -1.69 -19.44
CA ASP A 794 -3.61 -1.29 -19.53
C ASP A 794 -3.80 0.25 -19.54
N GLY A 795 -2.92 0.97 -20.25
CA GLY A 795 -2.66 2.41 -20.10
C GLY A 795 -1.62 2.74 -19.03
N PHE A 796 -1.39 1.85 -18.06
CA PHE A 796 -0.55 2.12 -16.89
C PHE A 796 0.90 1.66 -17.09
N ILE A 797 1.82 2.63 -17.20
CA ILE A 797 3.26 2.38 -17.24
C ILE A 797 3.82 2.51 -15.81
N THR A 798 4.53 1.49 -15.34
CA THR A 798 5.17 1.46 -14.02
C THR A 798 6.66 1.09 -14.17
N PRO A 799 7.51 1.29 -13.13
CA PRO A 799 8.92 0.88 -13.18
C PRO A 799 9.11 -0.61 -13.52
N THR A 800 8.23 -1.49 -13.04
CA THR A 800 8.20 -2.92 -13.40
C THR A 800 8.00 -3.11 -14.91
N VAL A 801 6.99 -2.44 -15.49
CA VAL A 801 6.68 -2.56 -16.93
C VAL A 801 7.81 -2.01 -17.80
N LEU A 802 8.49 -0.94 -17.35
CA LEU A 802 9.64 -0.37 -18.05
C LEU A 802 10.84 -1.31 -18.05
N GLU A 803 11.23 -1.85 -16.89
CA GLU A 803 12.36 -2.79 -16.80
C GLU A 803 12.07 -4.13 -17.49
N GLN A 804 10.83 -4.63 -17.43
CA GLN A 804 10.44 -5.85 -18.14
C GLN A 804 10.60 -5.67 -19.66
N ARG A 805 10.08 -4.59 -20.24
CA ARG A 805 10.28 -4.27 -21.67
C ARG A 805 11.75 -4.10 -22.04
N ARG A 806 12.56 -3.48 -21.17
CA ARG A 806 14.01 -3.35 -21.36
C ARG A 806 14.69 -4.72 -21.44
N VAL A 807 14.29 -5.66 -20.58
CA VAL A 807 14.82 -7.04 -20.57
C VAL A 807 14.37 -7.83 -21.79
N GLU A 808 13.11 -7.72 -22.21
CA GLU A 808 12.57 -8.32 -23.43
C GLU A 808 13.35 -7.89 -24.69
N GLU A 809 13.64 -6.59 -24.81
CA GLU A 809 14.40 -6.05 -25.94
C GLU A 809 15.83 -6.61 -26.00
N ILE A 810 16.57 -6.62 -24.87
CA ILE A 810 17.94 -7.17 -24.84
C ILE A 810 17.96 -8.69 -25.04
N VAL A 811 16.96 -9.43 -24.54
CA VAL A 811 16.86 -10.90 -24.74
C VAL A 811 16.58 -11.23 -26.20
N VAL A 812 15.65 -10.53 -26.86
CA VAL A 812 15.40 -10.73 -28.30
C VAL A 812 16.61 -10.34 -29.15
N LYS A 813 17.32 -9.26 -28.80
CA LYS A 813 18.57 -8.90 -29.47
C LYS A 813 19.62 -9.99 -29.31
N GLN A 814 19.91 -10.39 -28.07
CA GLN A 814 20.91 -11.41 -27.74
C GLN A 814 20.61 -12.75 -28.42
N LYS A 815 19.38 -13.30 -28.32
CA LYS A 815 19.06 -14.58 -28.95
C LYS A 815 19.30 -14.55 -30.47
N ARG A 816 18.91 -13.47 -31.15
CA ARG A 816 19.13 -13.28 -32.60
C ARG A 816 20.60 -13.18 -32.96
N GLU A 817 21.38 -12.41 -32.19
CA GLU A 817 22.80 -12.21 -32.46
C GLU A 817 23.62 -13.47 -32.13
N TRP A 818 23.28 -14.18 -31.06
CA TRP A 818 23.90 -15.43 -30.65
C TRP A 818 23.61 -16.57 -31.62
N THR A 819 22.34 -16.84 -31.94
CA THR A 819 21.99 -17.94 -32.86
C THR A 819 22.47 -17.70 -34.29
N ARG A 820 22.72 -16.44 -34.69
CA ARG A 820 23.41 -16.10 -35.96
C ARG A 820 24.93 -16.37 -35.94
N THR A 821 25.57 -16.35 -34.77
CA THR A 821 27.04 -16.41 -34.62
C THR A 821 27.55 -17.76 -34.11
N HIS A 822 26.88 -18.33 -33.11
CA HIS A 822 27.25 -19.57 -32.42
C HIS A 822 26.24 -20.70 -32.64
N GLY A 823 25.06 -20.39 -33.19
CA GLY A 823 23.91 -21.30 -33.25
C GLY A 823 23.30 -21.56 -31.87
N MET A 824 22.31 -22.46 -31.82
CA MET A 824 21.64 -22.86 -30.57
C MET A 824 22.49 -23.91 -29.82
N HIS A 825 23.74 -23.57 -29.49
CA HIS A 825 24.75 -24.56 -29.10
C HIS A 825 25.53 -24.15 -27.84
N LEU A 826 25.73 -25.13 -26.95
CA LEU A 826 26.46 -24.95 -25.69
C LEU A 826 27.97 -24.84 -25.96
N GLN A 827 28.60 -23.76 -25.52
CA GLN A 827 30.01 -23.49 -25.76
C GLN A 827 30.89 -24.17 -24.70
N ASN A 828 30.68 -25.48 -24.52
CA ASN A 828 31.21 -26.32 -23.43
C ASN A 828 32.69 -26.02 -23.12
N LYS A 829 33.59 -26.04 -24.11
CA LYS A 829 35.01 -25.72 -23.90
C LYS A 829 35.22 -24.35 -23.23
N SER A 830 34.60 -23.28 -23.73
CA SER A 830 34.76 -21.94 -23.14
C SER A 830 34.26 -21.89 -21.70
N HIS A 831 33.19 -22.62 -21.37
CA HIS A 831 32.71 -22.73 -20.00
C HIS A 831 33.69 -23.51 -19.11
N VAL A 832 34.25 -24.64 -19.59
CA VAL A 832 35.29 -25.40 -18.87
C VAL A 832 36.54 -24.55 -18.62
N ASP A 833 37.07 -23.90 -19.66
CA ASP A 833 38.26 -23.03 -19.56
C ASP A 833 38.02 -21.89 -18.54
N TYR A 834 36.84 -21.27 -18.57
CA TYR A 834 36.42 -20.24 -17.61
C TYR A 834 36.28 -20.76 -16.17
N ILE A 835 35.66 -21.93 -15.96
CA ILE A 835 35.46 -22.49 -14.63
C ILE A 835 36.80 -22.92 -14.01
N LEU A 836 37.69 -23.52 -14.79
CA LEU A 836 39.04 -23.90 -14.33
C LEU A 836 39.82 -22.66 -13.89
N ALA A 837 39.84 -21.59 -14.68
CA ALA A 837 40.48 -20.33 -14.31
C ALA A 837 39.92 -19.77 -12.98
N CYS A 838 38.60 -19.81 -12.78
CA CYS A 838 37.97 -19.35 -11.53
C CYS A 838 38.25 -20.25 -10.32
N LEU A 839 38.58 -21.52 -10.52
CA LEU A 839 39.00 -22.45 -9.46
C LEU A 839 40.50 -22.35 -9.14
N GLU A 840 41.32 -21.90 -10.09
CA GLU A 840 42.74 -21.60 -9.88
C GLU A 840 42.97 -20.24 -9.21
N GLY A 841 42.16 -19.21 -9.53
CA GLY A 841 42.23 -17.91 -8.87
C GLY A 841 41.10 -16.95 -9.21
N LEU A 842 40.78 -16.06 -8.27
CA LEU A 842 39.73 -15.05 -8.42
C LEU A 842 40.32 -13.63 -8.36
N PRO A 843 39.89 -12.70 -9.24
CA PRO A 843 40.30 -11.30 -9.15
C PRO A 843 39.74 -10.60 -7.90
N LYS A 844 40.42 -9.52 -7.46
CA LYS A 844 40.10 -8.75 -6.24
C LYS A 844 38.62 -8.28 -6.14
N SER A 845 37.91 -8.17 -7.26
CA SER A 845 36.47 -7.88 -7.29
C SER A 845 35.61 -8.89 -6.53
N TYR A 846 36.08 -10.12 -6.34
CA TYR A 846 35.40 -11.16 -5.55
C TYR A 846 35.68 -11.09 -4.04
N SER A 847 36.41 -10.08 -3.55
CA SER A 847 36.69 -9.92 -2.11
C SER A 847 35.43 -9.80 -1.24
N GLY A 848 34.34 -9.21 -1.75
CA GLY A 848 33.03 -9.22 -1.09
C GLY A 848 32.36 -10.60 -0.96
N MET A 849 32.96 -11.65 -1.55
CA MET A 849 32.51 -13.04 -1.49
C MET A 849 33.52 -13.97 -0.77
N ASP A 850 34.53 -13.42 -0.06
CA ASP A 850 35.51 -14.25 0.68
C ASP A 850 34.85 -15.13 1.75
N ALA A 851 33.75 -14.66 2.34
CA ALA A 851 32.85 -15.43 3.22
C ALA A 851 32.01 -16.52 2.49
N SER A 852 32.39 -16.91 1.28
CA SER A 852 31.69 -17.91 0.47
C SER A 852 32.62 -18.68 -0.49
N ARG A 853 33.93 -18.75 -0.25
CA ARG A 853 34.87 -19.49 -1.14
C ARG A 853 34.55 -20.99 -1.24
N SER A 854 34.02 -21.61 -0.21
CA SER A 854 33.47 -22.97 -0.27
C SER A 854 32.32 -23.12 -1.28
N TRP A 855 31.53 -22.07 -1.53
CA TRP A 855 30.56 -22.04 -2.63
C TRP A 855 31.21 -22.01 -4.02
N PHE A 856 32.35 -21.35 -4.20
CA PHE A 856 33.09 -21.36 -5.49
C PHE A 856 33.61 -22.78 -5.80
N CYS A 857 34.07 -23.51 -4.78
CA CYS A 857 34.41 -24.93 -4.93
C CYS A 857 33.20 -25.75 -5.40
N TYR A 858 32.01 -25.55 -4.80
CA TYR A 858 30.80 -26.28 -5.19
C TYR A 858 30.33 -25.91 -6.59
N TRP A 859 30.14 -24.62 -6.87
CA TRP A 859 29.67 -24.13 -8.16
C TRP A 859 30.61 -24.53 -9.31
N GLY A 860 31.92 -24.44 -9.10
CA GLY A 860 32.91 -24.84 -10.09
C GLY A 860 32.95 -26.36 -10.31
N LEU A 861 33.05 -27.17 -9.25
CA LEU A 861 33.10 -28.63 -9.39
C LEU A 861 31.81 -29.20 -10.00
N HIS A 862 30.64 -28.73 -9.57
CA HIS A 862 29.36 -29.19 -10.11
C HIS A 862 29.16 -28.74 -11.56
N ALA A 863 29.53 -27.50 -11.92
CA ALA A 863 29.48 -27.05 -13.31
C ALA A 863 30.43 -27.83 -14.23
N LEU A 864 31.66 -28.14 -13.80
CA LEU A 864 32.57 -29.02 -14.56
C LEU A 864 31.97 -30.42 -14.73
N ARG A 865 31.46 -31.01 -13.63
CA ARG A 865 30.83 -32.33 -13.66
C ARG A 865 29.62 -32.35 -14.60
N LEU A 866 28.80 -31.29 -14.62
CA LEU A 866 27.67 -31.12 -15.55
C LEU A 866 28.09 -31.07 -17.02
N LEU A 867 29.24 -30.46 -17.32
CA LEU A 867 29.82 -30.39 -18.67
C LEU A 867 30.56 -31.68 -19.09
N GLY A 868 30.52 -32.73 -18.26
CA GLY A 868 31.23 -34.00 -18.49
C GLY A 868 32.74 -33.94 -18.17
N HIS A 869 33.23 -32.83 -17.61
CA HIS A 869 34.64 -32.62 -17.32
C HIS A 869 35.00 -33.05 -15.88
N LYS A 870 36.10 -33.81 -15.73
CA LYS A 870 36.69 -34.11 -14.42
C LYS A 870 38.03 -33.38 -14.28
N PRO A 871 38.18 -32.44 -13.32
CA PRO A 871 39.43 -31.69 -13.13
C PRO A 871 40.60 -32.59 -12.73
N GLY A 872 41.84 -32.10 -12.89
CA GLY A 872 43.04 -32.84 -12.52
C GLY A 872 43.10 -33.25 -11.03
N LYS A 873 43.80 -34.35 -10.72
CA LYS A 873 43.95 -34.84 -9.32
C LYS A 873 44.53 -33.77 -8.38
N ALA A 874 45.48 -32.96 -8.85
CA ALA A 874 46.07 -31.89 -8.05
C ALA A 874 45.03 -30.86 -7.58
N LEU A 875 44.12 -30.43 -8.47
CA LEU A 875 43.04 -29.50 -8.13
C LEU A 875 41.99 -30.13 -7.21
N GLN A 876 41.62 -31.40 -7.45
CA GLN A 876 40.75 -32.15 -6.53
C GLN A 876 41.34 -32.21 -5.12
N ASN A 877 42.60 -32.64 -4.98
CA ASN A 877 43.28 -32.74 -3.68
C ASN A 877 43.46 -31.36 -3.02
N GLY A 878 43.75 -30.32 -3.80
CA GLY A 878 43.82 -28.93 -3.32
C GLY A 878 42.48 -28.44 -2.77
N ILE A 879 41.36 -28.77 -3.42
CA ILE A 879 40.02 -28.44 -2.91
C ILE A 879 39.69 -29.25 -1.65
N VAL A 880 40.01 -30.55 -1.57
CA VAL A 880 39.83 -31.34 -0.33
C VAL A 880 40.61 -30.72 0.83
N SER A 881 41.88 -30.37 0.61
CA SER A 881 42.73 -29.72 1.62
C SER A 881 42.20 -28.33 2.03
N PHE A 882 41.75 -27.52 1.06
CA PHE A 882 41.13 -26.23 1.32
C PHE A 882 39.84 -26.35 2.15
N LEU A 883 38.93 -27.26 1.78
CA LEU A 883 37.68 -27.46 2.51
C LEU A 883 37.94 -28.05 3.90
N ALA A 884 38.93 -28.93 4.07
CA ALA A 884 39.37 -29.38 5.39
C ALA A 884 39.86 -28.20 6.26
N SER A 885 40.60 -27.24 5.71
CA SER A 885 40.99 -26.00 6.42
C SER A 885 39.84 -25.02 6.67
N CYS A 886 38.66 -25.26 6.08
CA CYS A 886 37.42 -24.51 6.36
C CYS A 886 36.48 -25.25 7.34
N GLN A 887 36.78 -26.50 7.72
CA GLN A 887 36.03 -27.25 8.75
C GLN A 887 36.39 -26.69 10.13
N THR A 888 35.40 -26.52 11.02
CA THR A 888 35.66 -26.02 12.39
C THR A 888 35.67 -27.14 13.42
N GLU A 889 36.28 -26.90 14.59
CA GLU A 889 36.40 -27.89 15.68
C GLU A 889 35.01 -28.32 16.21
N ASP A 890 34.09 -27.35 16.37
CA ASP A 890 32.67 -27.59 16.69
C ASP A 890 31.88 -28.20 15.52
N GLY A 891 32.49 -28.38 14.35
CA GLY A 891 31.90 -28.98 13.15
C GLY A 891 31.33 -27.98 12.15
N GLY A 892 30.76 -28.51 11.08
CA GLY A 892 30.38 -27.71 9.90
C GLY A 892 31.59 -27.06 9.21
N TYR A 893 31.30 -26.22 8.21
CA TYR A 893 32.32 -25.52 7.42
C TYR A 893 32.00 -24.02 7.27
N GLY A 894 33.04 -23.18 7.37
CA GLY A 894 32.95 -21.75 7.09
C GLY A 894 33.02 -21.39 5.60
N GLY A 895 32.95 -20.10 5.31
CA GLY A 895 33.14 -19.57 3.94
C GLY A 895 34.58 -19.68 3.45
N GLY A 896 35.54 -19.62 4.37
CA GLY A 896 36.97 -19.75 4.17
C GLY A 896 37.69 -20.14 5.48
N PRO A 897 39.02 -20.33 5.46
CA PRO A 897 39.77 -20.84 6.59
C PRO A 897 39.72 -19.88 7.80
N GLY A 898 39.49 -20.42 8.99
CA GLY A 898 39.35 -19.64 10.23
C GLY A 898 38.04 -18.87 10.38
N GLN A 899 37.11 -18.94 9.42
CA GLN A 899 35.77 -18.36 9.55
C GLN A 899 34.82 -19.31 10.29
N MET A 900 33.78 -18.76 10.94
CA MET A 900 32.78 -19.54 11.67
C MET A 900 32.00 -20.51 10.78
N ALA A 901 31.58 -21.66 11.34
CA ALA A 901 30.76 -22.64 10.64
C ALA A 901 29.35 -22.09 10.34
N HIS A 902 28.88 -22.38 9.12
CA HIS A 902 27.65 -21.81 8.57
C HIS A 902 26.99 -22.85 7.65
N LEU A 903 25.67 -23.05 7.74
CA LEU A 903 24.95 -24.16 7.09
C LEU A 903 25.00 -24.09 5.57
N ALA A 904 24.92 -22.89 4.97
CA ALA A 904 25.05 -22.72 3.52
C ALA A 904 26.41 -23.20 2.97
N THR A 905 27.50 -22.81 3.64
CA THR A 905 28.88 -23.19 3.27
C THR A 905 29.22 -24.61 3.70
N THR A 906 28.54 -25.14 4.71
CA THR A 906 28.54 -26.57 5.08
C THR A 906 27.91 -27.42 3.97
N TYR A 907 26.73 -27.04 3.46
CA TYR A 907 26.12 -27.66 2.29
C TYR A 907 27.06 -27.60 1.08
N ALA A 908 27.62 -26.43 0.76
CA ALA A 908 28.56 -26.30 -0.35
C ALA A 908 29.78 -27.23 -0.21
N SER A 909 30.43 -27.23 0.96
CA SER A 909 31.62 -28.05 1.23
C SER A 909 31.32 -29.55 1.14
N VAL A 910 30.22 -30.01 1.75
CA VAL A 910 29.79 -31.42 1.70
C VAL A 910 29.47 -31.83 0.25
N MET A 911 28.73 -31.02 -0.49
CA MET A 911 28.38 -31.31 -1.89
C MET A 911 29.61 -31.25 -2.83
N SER A 912 30.61 -30.40 -2.55
CA SER A 912 31.92 -30.44 -3.23
C SER A 912 32.66 -31.76 -2.98
N LEU A 913 32.78 -32.19 -1.72
CA LEU A 913 33.50 -33.42 -1.35
C LEU A 913 32.82 -34.67 -1.93
N ILE A 914 31.48 -34.69 -1.93
CA ILE A 914 30.68 -35.73 -2.60
C ILE A 914 30.86 -35.69 -4.14
N THR A 915 30.97 -34.50 -4.75
CA THR A 915 31.20 -34.35 -6.20
C THR A 915 32.60 -34.78 -6.63
N ILE A 916 33.62 -34.60 -5.77
CA ILE A 916 34.95 -35.20 -5.95
C ILE A 916 34.85 -36.73 -5.86
N GLY A 917 34.15 -37.21 -4.83
CA GLY A 917 33.70 -38.60 -4.72
C GLY A 917 34.84 -39.61 -4.69
N THR A 918 35.91 -39.31 -3.94
CA THR A 918 36.95 -40.26 -3.54
C THR A 918 36.85 -40.53 -2.05
N ASP A 919 37.40 -41.64 -1.58
CA ASP A 919 37.21 -42.08 -0.19
C ASP A 919 37.96 -41.17 0.80
N GLU A 920 39.02 -40.49 0.37
CA GLU A 920 39.71 -39.43 1.11
C GLU A 920 38.85 -38.15 1.22
N ALA A 921 38.12 -37.80 0.15
CA ALA A 921 37.22 -36.66 0.19
C ALA A 921 36.01 -36.92 1.10
N LEU A 922 35.43 -38.12 1.05
CA LEU A 922 34.28 -38.50 1.87
C LEU A 922 34.66 -38.68 3.36
N SER A 923 35.80 -39.33 3.66
CA SER A 923 36.29 -39.47 5.05
C SER A 923 36.72 -38.16 5.70
N SER A 924 36.98 -37.10 4.93
CA SER A 924 37.28 -35.76 5.48
C SER A 924 36.05 -35.09 6.13
N ILE A 925 34.84 -35.62 5.95
CA ILE A 925 33.62 -35.12 6.56
C ILE A 925 33.48 -35.70 7.97
N ASN A 926 33.80 -34.90 9.00
CA ASN A 926 33.67 -35.33 10.39
C ASN A 926 32.20 -35.40 10.83
N LEU A 927 31.57 -36.56 10.61
CA LEU A 927 30.15 -36.80 10.89
C LEU A 927 29.74 -36.47 12.34
N LYS A 928 30.64 -36.66 13.32
CA LYS A 928 30.33 -36.42 14.74
C LYS A 928 30.19 -34.93 15.05
N THR A 929 31.18 -34.13 14.65
CA THR A 929 31.11 -32.68 14.87
C THR A 929 30.11 -32.03 13.93
N LEU A 930 29.97 -32.52 12.69
CA LEU A 930 28.91 -32.10 11.77
C LEU A 930 27.51 -32.29 12.36
N ASN A 931 27.23 -33.43 13.00
CA ASN A 931 25.96 -33.64 13.68
C ASN A 931 25.78 -32.66 14.85
N PHE A 932 26.81 -32.49 15.70
CA PHE A 932 26.78 -31.52 16.80
C PHE A 932 26.50 -30.08 16.30
N PHE A 933 27.17 -29.64 15.23
CA PHE A 933 26.93 -28.35 14.60
C PHE A 933 25.46 -28.21 14.14
N ILE A 934 24.92 -29.18 13.41
CA ILE A 934 23.52 -29.15 12.95
C ILE A 934 22.54 -29.11 14.13
N HIS A 935 22.79 -29.89 15.20
CA HIS A 935 22.02 -29.80 16.45
C HIS A 935 22.14 -28.43 17.12
N SER A 936 23.31 -27.79 17.11
CA SER A 936 23.52 -26.46 17.72
C SER A 936 22.80 -25.32 16.99
N MET A 937 22.48 -25.52 15.70
CA MET A 937 21.72 -24.56 14.89
C MET A 937 20.20 -24.69 15.06
N ARG A 938 19.70 -25.77 15.66
CA ARG A 938 18.28 -26.12 15.74
C ARG A 938 17.52 -25.22 16.72
N GLN A 939 16.39 -24.66 16.28
CA GLN A 939 15.57 -23.72 17.06
C GLN A 939 14.29 -24.37 17.64
N PRO A 940 13.76 -23.91 18.79
CA PRO A 940 12.60 -24.53 19.43
C PRO A 940 11.35 -24.61 18.54
N ASN A 941 11.12 -23.61 17.70
CA ASN A 941 9.93 -23.45 16.86
C ASN A 941 9.88 -24.35 15.59
N GLY A 942 10.93 -25.17 15.36
CA GLY A 942 11.10 -26.03 14.18
C GLY A 942 12.15 -25.55 13.17
N SER A 943 12.60 -24.30 13.22
CA SER A 943 13.58 -23.74 12.28
C SER A 943 15.03 -24.06 12.65
N PHE A 944 15.96 -23.58 11.83
CA PHE A 944 17.40 -23.62 12.07
C PHE A 944 17.99 -22.23 11.83
N THR A 945 18.96 -21.78 12.62
CA THR A 945 19.77 -20.58 12.32
C THR A 945 20.87 -20.95 11.34
N ILE A 946 21.23 -20.06 10.40
CA ILE A 946 22.22 -20.38 9.37
C ILE A 946 23.64 -20.53 9.96
N HIS A 947 23.96 -19.78 11.01
CA HIS A 947 25.16 -19.90 11.83
C HIS A 947 24.83 -19.54 13.29
N LYS A 948 25.79 -19.68 14.21
CA LYS A 948 25.60 -19.29 15.62
C LYS A 948 25.29 -17.79 15.70
N GLY A 949 24.08 -17.43 16.10
CA GLY A 949 23.59 -16.04 16.12
C GLY A 949 23.19 -15.46 14.75
N GLY A 950 23.12 -16.28 13.69
CA GLY A 950 22.70 -15.86 12.34
C GLY A 950 21.18 -15.90 12.12
N GLU A 951 20.74 -15.53 10.91
CA GLU A 951 19.31 -15.54 10.55
C GLU A 951 18.70 -16.94 10.48
N SER A 952 17.38 -17.05 10.55
CA SER A 952 16.67 -18.34 10.55
C SER A 952 15.59 -18.40 9.46
N ASP A 953 15.96 -18.91 8.29
CA ASP A 953 15.08 -19.04 7.12
C ASP A 953 15.10 -20.46 6.50
N VAL A 954 14.25 -20.72 5.50
CA VAL A 954 14.15 -22.05 4.86
C VAL A 954 15.46 -22.56 4.25
N ARG A 955 16.46 -21.70 3.94
CA ARG A 955 17.79 -22.14 3.47
C ARG A 955 18.49 -22.93 4.56
N ALA A 956 18.46 -22.45 5.81
CA ALA A 956 19.06 -23.14 6.95
C ALA A 956 18.42 -24.52 7.15
N VAL A 957 17.09 -24.58 7.10
CA VAL A 957 16.33 -25.84 7.18
C VAL A 957 16.72 -26.81 6.05
N TYR A 958 16.76 -26.34 4.80
CA TYR A 958 17.14 -27.15 3.65
C TYR A 958 18.60 -27.63 3.73
N CYS A 959 19.55 -26.75 4.04
CA CYS A 959 20.96 -27.11 4.15
C CYS A 959 21.21 -28.12 5.27
N ALA A 960 20.57 -27.94 6.43
CA ALA A 960 20.61 -28.90 7.54
C ALA A 960 20.04 -30.27 7.13
N LEU A 961 18.84 -30.31 6.55
CA LEU A 961 18.19 -31.55 6.09
C LEU A 961 18.98 -32.26 4.99
N ALA A 962 19.47 -31.51 4.00
CA ALA A 962 20.16 -32.07 2.86
C ALA A 962 21.52 -32.68 3.25
N VAL A 963 22.28 -31.99 4.11
CA VAL A 963 23.55 -32.51 4.63
C VAL A 963 23.32 -33.67 5.58
N ALA A 964 22.36 -33.57 6.51
CA ALA A 964 22.06 -34.66 7.42
C ALA A 964 21.62 -35.94 6.70
N ASN A 965 20.72 -35.83 5.70
CA ASN A 965 20.20 -36.99 4.99
C ASN A 965 21.24 -37.67 4.09
N ILE A 966 22.06 -36.90 3.35
CA ILE A 966 23.05 -37.48 2.44
C ILE A 966 24.25 -38.09 3.17
N CYS A 967 24.57 -37.60 4.38
CA CYS A 967 25.67 -38.09 5.22
C CYS A 967 25.23 -39.13 6.27
N GLY A 968 24.03 -39.72 6.14
CA GLY A 968 23.56 -40.79 7.02
C GLY A 968 23.27 -40.38 8.47
N LEU A 969 23.20 -39.08 8.77
CA LEU A 969 22.87 -38.58 10.12
C LEU A 969 21.39 -38.83 10.44
N PRO A 970 20.99 -38.96 11.73
CA PRO A 970 19.65 -39.42 12.10
C PRO A 970 18.55 -38.35 11.87
N VAL A 971 18.01 -38.32 10.64
CA VAL A 971 16.94 -37.39 10.23
C VAL A 971 15.57 -37.71 10.87
N GLN A 972 15.43 -38.86 11.52
CA GLN A 972 14.17 -39.31 12.14
C GLN A 972 14.07 -39.00 13.65
N ASP A 973 15.13 -38.45 14.24
CA ASP A 973 15.18 -38.06 15.65
C ASP A 973 14.51 -36.69 15.89
N GLN A 974 14.45 -36.28 17.17
CA GLN A 974 13.94 -34.97 17.61
C GLN A 974 14.58 -33.77 16.89
N LEU A 975 15.76 -33.95 16.28
CA LEU A 975 16.47 -32.94 15.48
C LEU A 975 15.58 -32.24 14.44
N PHE A 976 14.59 -32.92 13.85
CA PHE A 976 13.67 -32.34 12.86
C PHE A 976 12.19 -32.39 13.27
N GLU A 977 11.90 -32.60 14.56
CA GLU A 977 10.56 -32.44 15.15
C GLU A 977 10.07 -31.00 14.99
N GLU A 978 8.78 -30.76 14.72
CA GLU A 978 8.23 -29.45 14.29
C GLU A 978 8.83 -28.79 13.03
N THR A 979 9.93 -29.26 12.44
CA THR A 979 10.50 -28.62 11.23
C THR A 979 9.54 -28.63 10.04
N ALA A 980 8.76 -29.70 9.86
CA ALA A 980 7.70 -29.73 8.84
C ALA A 980 6.55 -28.74 9.14
N SER A 981 6.19 -28.57 10.42
CA SER A 981 5.19 -27.61 10.91
C SER A 981 5.67 -26.17 10.68
N TRP A 982 6.96 -25.89 10.88
CA TRP A 982 7.56 -24.61 10.52
C TRP A 982 7.57 -24.35 9.01
N LEU A 983 7.99 -25.33 8.20
CA LEU A 983 7.98 -25.19 6.73
C LEU A 983 6.57 -24.97 6.15
N THR A 984 5.52 -25.58 6.72
CA THR A 984 4.14 -25.34 6.25
C THR A 984 3.69 -23.90 6.44
N ARG A 985 4.11 -23.24 7.54
CA ARG A 985 3.84 -21.81 7.80
C ARG A 985 4.58 -20.87 6.84
N CYS A 986 5.62 -21.34 6.14
CA CYS A 986 6.30 -20.58 5.10
C CYS A 986 5.55 -20.63 3.75
N GLN A 987 4.55 -21.50 3.56
CA GLN A 987 3.71 -21.47 2.35
C GLN A 987 2.77 -20.25 2.37
N THR A 988 2.80 -19.47 1.30
CA THR A 988 2.09 -18.19 1.18
C THR A 988 0.69 -18.33 0.55
N TYR A 989 -0.09 -17.25 0.60
CA TYR A 989 -1.35 -17.12 -0.15
C TYR A 989 -1.17 -17.26 -1.68
N GLU A 990 0.03 -17.01 -2.21
CA GLU A 990 0.32 -17.15 -3.63
C GLU A 990 0.45 -18.62 -4.06
N GLY A 991 0.83 -19.50 -3.13
CA GLY A 991 1.09 -20.93 -3.33
C GLY A 991 2.57 -21.32 -3.21
N GLY A 992 3.51 -20.43 -3.55
CA GLY A 992 4.94 -20.62 -3.28
C GLY A 992 5.29 -20.35 -1.81
N PHE A 993 6.56 -20.57 -1.44
CA PHE A 993 7.06 -20.35 -0.07
C PHE A 993 7.88 -19.06 0.02
N GLY A 994 7.72 -18.34 1.13
CA GLY A 994 8.63 -17.28 1.55
C GLY A 994 9.84 -17.84 2.31
N GLY A 995 10.82 -16.98 2.58
CA GLY A 995 12.01 -17.35 3.36
C GLY A 995 11.67 -17.76 4.79
N GLU A 996 10.64 -17.13 5.33
CA GLU A 996 10.08 -17.35 6.65
C GLU A 996 8.54 -17.22 6.55
N PRO A 997 7.78 -17.56 7.62
CA PRO A 997 6.36 -17.26 7.66
C PRO A 997 6.07 -15.77 7.42
N ASN A 998 4.99 -15.51 6.67
CA ASN A 998 4.50 -14.18 6.25
C ASN A 998 5.35 -13.41 5.21
N CYS A 999 6.43 -13.99 4.68
CA CYS A 999 7.23 -13.37 3.60
C CYS A 999 6.63 -13.60 2.18
N GLU A 1000 7.03 -12.77 1.20
CA GLU A 1000 6.69 -12.93 -0.24
C GLU A 1000 7.20 -14.27 -0.78
N ALA A 1001 6.44 -14.92 -1.69
CA ALA A 1001 6.87 -16.17 -2.29
C ALA A 1001 8.07 -15.99 -3.22
N HIS A 1002 9.08 -16.86 -3.10
CA HIS A 1002 10.30 -16.81 -3.91
C HIS A 1002 10.73 -18.20 -4.34
N SER A 1003 11.24 -18.33 -5.56
CA SER A 1003 11.56 -19.65 -6.15
C SER A 1003 12.66 -20.39 -5.40
N GLY A 1004 13.69 -19.70 -4.90
CA GLY A 1004 14.77 -20.32 -4.11
C GLY A 1004 14.25 -20.85 -2.77
N TYR A 1005 13.41 -20.05 -2.10
CA TYR A 1005 12.74 -20.46 -0.85
C TYR A 1005 11.68 -21.55 -1.06
N THR A 1006 10.95 -21.52 -2.18
CA THR A 1006 10.02 -22.56 -2.63
C THR A 1006 10.74 -23.88 -2.89
N PHE A 1007 11.92 -23.84 -3.51
CA PHE A 1007 12.78 -25.01 -3.65
C PHE A 1007 13.21 -25.56 -2.30
N CYS A 1008 13.79 -24.74 -1.41
CA CYS A 1008 14.21 -25.17 -0.09
C CYS A 1008 13.06 -25.77 0.75
N GLY A 1009 11.88 -25.15 0.71
CA GLY A 1009 10.68 -25.64 1.41
C GLY A 1009 10.14 -26.96 0.85
N LEU A 1010 9.98 -27.08 -0.48
CA LEU A 1010 9.52 -28.32 -1.11
C LEU A 1010 10.56 -29.45 -0.97
N ALA A 1011 11.84 -29.17 -1.19
CA ALA A 1011 12.90 -30.17 -1.04
C ALA A 1011 13.04 -30.63 0.42
N GLY A 1012 12.96 -29.72 1.39
CA GLY A 1012 12.94 -30.06 2.82
C GLY A 1012 11.73 -30.92 3.21
N LEU A 1013 10.53 -30.57 2.73
CA LEU A 1013 9.32 -31.37 2.95
C LEU A 1013 9.35 -32.72 2.21
N ALA A 1014 10.06 -32.84 1.09
CA ALA A 1014 10.29 -34.10 0.39
C ALA A 1014 11.23 -35.02 1.18
N LEU A 1015 12.37 -34.49 1.66
CA LEU A 1015 13.30 -35.21 2.53
C LEU A 1015 12.63 -35.72 3.82
N LEU A 1016 11.78 -34.88 4.45
CA LEU A 1016 10.96 -35.25 5.61
C LEU A 1016 9.78 -36.18 5.27
N ARG A 1017 9.48 -36.42 3.98
CA ARG A 1017 8.29 -37.15 3.48
C ARG A 1017 6.95 -36.54 3.95
N LYS A 1018 6.91 -35.21 4.10
CA LYS A 1018 5.77 -34.41 4.60
C LYS A 1018 5.15 -33.46 3.56
N LEU A 1019 5.42 -33.64 2.26
CA LEU A 1019 4.79 -32.85 1.17
C LEU A 1019 3.25 -32.80 1.24
N HIS A 1020 2.61 -33.81 1.82
CA HIS A 1020 1.16 -33.86 2.02
C HIS A 1020 0.60 -32.85 3.05
N LEU A 1021 1.46 -32.13 3.79
CA LEU A 1021 1.05 -31.09 4.74
C LEU A 1021 0.86 -29.71 4.08
N VAL A 1022 1.29 -29.53 2.84
CA VAL A 1022 1.20 -28.26 2.09
C VAL A 1022 0.31 -28.38 0.86
N ASN A 1023 -0.20 -27.26 0.37
CA ASN A 1023 -1.03 -27.21 -0.83
C ASN A 1023 -0.14 -27.30 -2.08
N ILE A 1024 0.20 -28.53 -2.47
CA ILE A 1024 1.04 -28.81 -3.64
C ILE A 1024 0.41 -28.30 -4.95
N ASP A 1025 -0.90 -28.43 -5.15
CA ASP A 1025 -1.57 -27.89 -6.34
C ASP A 1025 -1.40 -26.36 -6.46
N ALA A 1026 -1.43 -25.63 -5.34
CA ALA A 1026 -1.13 -24.20 -5.31
C ALA A 1026 0.35 -23.90 -5.57
N ALA A 1027 1.28 -24.67 -5.00
CA ALA A 1027 2.72 -24.51 -5.24
C ALA A 1027 3.10 -24.76 -6.70
N LEU A 1028 2.62 -25.85 -7.30
CA LEU A 1028 2.82 -26.17 -8.72
C LEU A 1028 2.21 -25.08 -9.61
N LYS A 1029 0.98 -24.64 -9.33
CA LYS A 1029 0.36 -23.52 -10.05
C LYS A 1029 1.19 -22.24 -9.96
N TRP A 1030 1.72 -21.91 -8.77
CA TRP A 1030 2.58 -20.75 -8.57
C TRP A 1030 3.86 -20.85 -9.41
N LEU A 1031 4.55 -21.98 -9.33
CA LEU A 1031 5.78 -22.28 -10.07
C LEU A 1031 5.61 -22.19 -11.60
N VAL A 1032 4.51 -22.71 -12.16
CA VAL A 1032 4.26 -22.62 -13.60
C VAL A 1032 4.09 -21.15 -14.06
N ASN A 1033 3.45 -20.31 -13.23
CA ASN A 1033 3.31 -18.88 -13.51
C ASN A 1033 4.61 -18.07 -13.24
N ARG A 1034 5.73 -18.74 -12.93
CA ARG A 1034 7.07 -18.15 -12.92
C ARG A 1034 7.84 -18.34 -14.23
N GLN A 1035 7.39 -19.18 -15.17
CA GLN A 1035 8.03 -19.22 -16.48
C GLN A 1035 7.60 -18.01 -17.32
N MET A 1036 8.58 -17.33 -17.91
CA MET A 1036 8.37 -16.13 -18.71
C MET A 1036 7.96 -16.49 -20.13
N THR A 1037 6.80 -16.02 -20.56
CA THR A 1037 6.18 -16.33 -21.86
C THR A 1037 7.00 -15.85 -23.06
N PHE A 1038 7.83 -14.83 -22.88
CA PHE A 1038 8.59 -14.18 -23.95
C PHE A 1038 10.07 -14.60 -23.97
N GLU A 1039 10.74 -14.57 -22.80
CA GLU A 1039 12.15 -14.94 -22.67
C GLU A 1039 12.36 -16.47 -22.63
N GLY A 1040 11.39 -17.22 -22.07
CA GLY A 1040 11.44 -18.67 -21.88
C GLY A 1040 12.11 -19.16 -20.59
N GLY A 1041 12.86 -18.29 -19.92
CA GLY A 1041 13.44 -18.52 -18.59
C GLY A 1041 12.42 -18.37 -17.46
N PHE A 1042 12.90 -18.26 -16.21
CA PHE A 1042 12.05 -18.08 -15.02
C PHE A 1042 12.31 -16.76 -14.28
N GLN A 1043 11.25 -16.17 -13.73
CA GLN A 1043 11.33 -15.08 -12.75
C GLN A 1043 11.27 -15.64 -11.32
N GLY A 1044 11.99 -15.03 -10.38
CA GLY A 1044 12.07 -15.53 -8.99
C GLY A 1044 10.83 -15.33 -8.12
N ARG A 1045 9.95 -14.39 -8.49
CA ARG A 1045 8.72 -13.98 -7.77
C ARG A 1045 7.69 -13.48 -8.79
N ALA A 1046 6.50 -13.07 -8.35
CA ALA A 1046 5.59 -12.34 -9.22
C ALA A 1046 6.16 -10.95 -9.60
N ASN A 1047 5.93 -10.51 -10.84
CA ASN A 1047 6.27 -9.16 -11.32
C ASN A 1047 7.75 -8.78 -11.14
N LYS A 1048 8.67 -9.74 -11.37
CA LYS A 1048 10.13 -9.55 -11.38
C LYS A 1048 10.71 -10.06 -12.70
N LEU A 1049 11.93 -9.63 -13.01
CA LEU A 1049 12.59 -9.96 -14.27
C LEU A 1049 12.99 -11.45 -14.34
N VAL A 1050 13.13 -11.98 -15.56
CA VAL A 1050 13.77 -13.29 -15.80
C VAL A 1050 15.20 -13.33 -15.24
N ASP A 1051 15.67 -14.49 -14.79
CA ASP A 1051 17.06 -14.72 -14.40
C ASP A 1051 17.46 -16.21 -14.59
N GLY A 1052 18.66 -16.43 -15.13
CA GLY A 1052 19.25 -17.73 -15.42
C GLY A 1052 19.37 -18.68 -14.23
N CYS A 1053 19.58 -18.21 -13.00
CA CYS A 1053 19.68 -19.10 -11.84
C CYS A 1053 18.34 -19.78 -11.50
N TYR A 1054 17.21 -19.12 -11.75
CA TYR A 1054 15.88 -19.70 -11.55
C TYR A 1054 15.57 -20.85 -12.52
N SER A 1055 16.37 -21.02 -13.59
CA SER A 1055 16.34 -22.22 -14.43
C SER A 1055 16.49 -23.50 -13.61
N TYR A 1056 17.27 -23.49 -12.52
CA TYR A 1056 17.29 -24.61 -11.57
C TYR A 1056 16.20 -24.46 -10.50
N TRP A 1057 16.19 -23.36 -9.75
CA TRP A 1057 15.34 -23.21 -8.57
C TRP A 1057 13.84 -23.43 -8.86
N ASN A 1058 13.34 -23.03 -10.05
CA ASN A 1058 11.97 -23.35 -10.45
C ASN A 1058 11.83 -24.76 -11.04
N ALA A 1059 12.66 -25.14 -12.02
CA ALA A 1059 12.48 -26.41 -12.73
C ALA A 1059 12.64 -27.62 -11.81
N ALA A 1060 13.59 -27.56 -10.87
CA ALA A 1060 13.86 -28.64 -9.93
C ALA A 1060 12.73 -28.87 -8.92
N CYS A 1061 11.88 -27.86 -8.66
CA CYS A 1061 10.68 -28.06 -7.84
C CYS A 1061 9.69 -29.05 -8.48
N PHE A 1062 9.56 -29.04 -9.82
CA PHE A 1062 8.70 -30.00 -10.53
C PHE A 1062 9.28 -31.41 -10.42
N SER A 1063 10.57 -31.61 -10.73
CA SER A 1063 11.24 -32.90 -10.59
C SER A 1063 11.26 -33.43 -9.15
N ALA A 1064 11.46 -32.56 -8.15
CA ALA A 1064 11.41 -32.95 -6.74
C ALA A 1064 10.00 -33.38 -6.30
N TRP A 1065 8.93 -32.81 -6.89
CA TRP A 1065 7.58 -33.32 -6.69
C TRP A 1065 7.36 -34.67 -7.40
N GLU A 1066 7.79 -34.82 -8.66
CA GLU A 1066 7.63 -36.08 -9.42
C GLU A 1066 8.32 -37.28 -8.75
N CYS A 1067 9.46 -37.07 -8.09
CA CYS A 1067 10.15 -38.11 -7.32
C CYS A 1067 9.39 -38.54 -6.03
N PHE A 1068 8.40 -37.78 -5.57
CA PHE A 1068 7.73 -37.98 -4.27
C PHE A 1068 6.19 -37.91 -4.32
N ASP A 1069 5.56 -37.89 -5.50
CA ASP A 1069 4.10 -38.07 -5.64
C ASP A 1069 3.71 -39.50 -5.20
N PRO A 1070 3.00 -39.69 -4.07
CA PRO A 1070 2.78 -41.01 -3.49
C PRO A 1070 1.89 -41.92 -4.35
N ASP A 1071 1.05 -41.34 -5.21
CA ASP A 1071 0.04 -42.08 -5.96
C ASP A 1071 0.57 -42.61 -7.30
N GLN A 1072 1.49 -41.89 -7.97
CA GLN A 1072 1.94 -42.12 -9.37
C GLN A 1072 0.80 -42.29 -10.41
N THR A 1073 -0.46 -42.00 -10.06
CA THR A 1073 -1.65 -42.35 -10.87
C THR A 1073 -1.94 -41.40 -12.03
N LYS A 1074 -1.31 -40.22 -12.06
CA LYS A 1074 -1.53 -39.21 -13.11
C LYS A 1074 -0.42 -39.34 -14.16
N PRO A 1075 -0.73 -39.49 -15.46
CA PRO A 1075 0.30 -39.40 -16.49
C PRO A 1075 0.86 -37.98 -16.50
N PHE A 1076 2.13 -37.85 -16.10
CA PHE A 1076 2.83 -36.56 -15.99
C PHE A 1076 2.86 -35.84 -17.34
N ARG A 1077 2.02 -34.80 -17.44
CA ARG A 1077 2.10 -33.81 -18.53
C ARG A 1077 3.17 -32.81 -18.14
N LYS A 1078 3.99 -32.37 -19.11
CA LYS A 1078 4.97 -31.31 -18.89
C LYS A 1078 4.31 -30.12 -18.18
N LEU A 1079 4.74 -29.81 -16.96
CA LEU A 1079 4.20 -28.68 -16.20
C LEU A 1079 4.73 -27.33 -16.69
N PHE A 1080 5.95 -27.32 -17.26
CA PHE A 1080 6.59 -26.15 -17.84
C PHE A 1080 7.13 -26.46 -19.25
N ASP A 1081 7.44 -25.41 -20.03
CA ASP A 1081 8.01 -25.57 -21.38
C ASP A 1081 9.53 -25.80 -21.28
N THR A 1082 9.93 -27.07 -21.45
CA THR A 1082 11.33 -27.48 -21.45
C THR A 1082 12.13 -26.91 -22.62
N ALA A 1083 11.51 -26.70 -23.79
CA ALA A 1083 12.19 -26.18 -24.97
C ALA A 1083 12.42 -24.66 -24.88
N ALA A 1084 11.46 -23.92 -24.34
CA ALA A 1084 11.61 -22.49 -24.06
C ALA A 1084 12.73 -22.22 -23.04
N LEU A 1085 12.85 -23.07 -22.00
CA LEU A 1085 13.95 -22.97 -21.04
C LEU A 1085 15.30 -23.30 -21.68
N GLN A 1086 15.40 -24.40 -22.44
CA GLN A 1086 16.62 -24.73 -23.20
C GLN A 1086 17.03 -23.58 -24.15
N SER A 1087 16.07 -22.94 -24.83
CA SER A 1087 16.31 -21.75 -25.66
C SER A 1087 16.84 -20.57 -24.84
N TYR A 1088 16.26 -20.27 -23.68
CA TYR A 1088 16.75 -19.19 -22.81
C TYR A 1088 18.19 -19.42 -22.37
N VAL A 1089 18.52 -20.63 -21.93
CA VAL A 1089 19.89 -21.00 -21.54
C VAL A 1089 20.85 -20.91 -22.72
N LEU A 1090 20.54 -21.58 -23.83
CA LEU A 1090 21.45 -21.73 -24.98
C LEU A 1090 21.62 -20.45 -25.81
N GLU A 1091 20.68 -19.50 -25.76
CA GLU A 1091 20.70 -18.32 -26.64
C GLU A 1091 20.85 -16.98 -25.89
N ALA A 1092 20.47 -16.90 -24.60
CA ALA A 1092 20.55 -15.67 -23.81
C ALA A 1092 21.57 -15.73 -22.65
N CYS A 1093 21.65 -16.86 -21.94
CA CYS A 1093 22.43 -16.98 -20.70
C CYS A 1093 23.92 -17.29 -20.90
N GLN A 1094 24.37 -17.65 -22.10
CA GLN A 1094 25.80 -17.84 -22.39
C GLN A 1094 26.52 -16.49 -22.52
N ALA A 1095 27.79 -16.45 -22.10
CA ALA A 1095 28.70 -15.32 -22.34
C ALA A 1095 29.79 -15.72 -23.36
N PRO A 1096 30.23 -14.82 -24.27
CA PRO A 1096 31.24 -15.14 -25.29
C PRO A 1096 32.60 -15.56 -24.72
N SER A 1097 32.92 -15.11 -23.50
CA SER A 1097 34.16 -15.38 -22.77
C SER A 1097 34.19 -16.71 -22.03
N GLY A 1098 33.13 -17.52 -22.12
CA GLY A 1098 32.88 -18.61 -21.19
C GLY A 1098 32.07 -18.17 -19.96
N GLY A 1099 31.62 -19.17 -19.20
CA GLY A 1099 30.62 -19.00 -18.13
C GLY A 1099 29.19 -18.77 -18.63
N LEU A 1100 28.23 -18.81 -17.71
CA LEU A 1100 26.84 -18.40 -17.90
C LEU A 1100 26.46 -17.34 -16.85
N ARG A 1101 25.35 -16.64 -17.09
CA ARG A 1101 24.92 -15.41 -16.41
C ARG A 1101 23.41 -15.33 -16.22
N ASP A 1102 22.97 -14.50 -15.29
CA ASP A 1102 21.58 -14.06 -15.08
C ASP A 1102 20.83 -13.78 -16.40
N LYS A 1103 21.24 -12.74 -17.13
CA LYS A 1103 20.59 -12.23 -18.35
C LYS A 1103 21.59 -11.47 -19.23
N PRO A 1104 21.22 -11.07 -20.47
CA PRO A 1104 22.18 -10.58 -21.47
C PRO A 1104 22.94 -9.28 -21.18
N ASP A 1105 22.51 -8.47 -20.20
CA ASP A 1105 23.21 -7.25 -19.76
C ASP A 1105 24.13 -7.47 -18.54
N LYS A 1106 24.32 -8.72 -18.11
CA LYS A 1106 25.17 -9.10 -16.96
C LYS A 1106 26.46 -9.80 -17.39
N ASN A 1107 27.42 -9.81 -16.48
CA ASN A 1107 28.64 -10.60 -16.54
C ASN A 1107 28.36 -12.06 -16.14
N PRO A 1108 29.17 -13.03 -16.61
CA PRO A 1108 29.16 -14.39 -16.07
C PRO A 1108 29.82 -14.46 -14.69
N ASP A 1109 29.33 -15.38 -13.87
CA ASP A 1109 29.90 -15.77 -12.57
C ASP A 1109 29.68 -17.28 -12.34
N LEU A 1110 30.34 -17.87 -11.33
CA LEU A 1110 30.21 -19.31 -11.08
C LEU A 1110 28.81 -19.72 -10.57
N TYR A 1111 28.11 -18.86 -9.82
CA TYR A 1111 26.76 -19.14 -9.32
C TYR A 1111 25.77 -19.34 -10.48
N HIS A 1112 25.70 -18.38 -11.41
CA HIS A 1112 24.88 -18.50 -12.60
C HIS A 1112 25.37 -19.60 -13.54
N THR A 1113 26.69 -19.81 -13.66
CA THR A 1113 27.24 -20.95 -14.42
C THR A 1113 26.72 -22.28 -13.88
N CYS A 1114 26.78 -22.49 -12.57
CA CYS A 1114 26.29 -23.69 -11.90
C CYS A 1114 24.77 -23.87 -12.05
N TYR A 1115 23.97 -22.90 -11.61
CA TYR A 1115 22.51 -23.06 -11.57
C TYR A 1115 21.86 -23.01 -12.96
N THR A 1116 22.42 -22.29 -13.93
CA THR A 1116 21.89 -22.31 -15.31
C THR A 1116 22.18 -23.66 -15.99
N LEU A 1117 23.35 -24.27 -15.78
CA LEU A 1117 23.64 -25.64 -16.26
C LEU A 1117 22.81 -26.70 -15.52
N SER A 1118 22.58 -26.52 -14.21
CA SER A 1118 21.71 -27.39 -13.41
C SER A 1118 20.26 -27.34 -13.90
N GLY A 1119 19.78 -26.15 -14.27
CA GLY A 1119 18.49 -25.95 -14.92
C GLY A 1119 18.42 -26.54 -16.34
N LEU A 1120 19.49 -26.42 -17.13
CA LEU A 1120 19.60 -27.06 -18.44
C LEU A 1120 19.47 -28.59 -18.33
N SER A 1121 20.20 -29.21 -17.40
CA SER A 1121 20.10 -30.64 -17.09
C SER A 1121 18.66 -31.02 -16.70
N THR A 1122 18.09 -30.29 -15.75
CA THR A 1122 16.70 -30.51 -15.31
C THR A 1122 15.72 -30.44 -16.50
N SER A 1123 15.89 -29.47 -17.41
CA SER A 1123 15.04 -29.30 -18.59
C SER A 1123 15.19 -30.37 -19.68
N GLN A 1124 16.31 -31.09 -19.71
CA GLN A 1124 16.58 -32.18 -20.66
C GLN A 1124 16.04 -33.52 -20.14
N PHE A 1125 16.12 -33.76 -18.83
CA PHE A 1125 15.74 -35.04 -18.20
C PHE A 1125 14.38 -35.03 -17.48
N TYR A 1126 13.64 -33.92 -17.53
CA TYR A 1126 12.28 -33.81 -17.00
C TYR A 1126 11.31 -34.82 -17.65
N SER A 1127 10.16 -35.09 -17.00
CA SER A 1127 9.22 -36.18 -17.33
C SER A 1127 9.14 -36.56 -18.82
N SER A 1128 9.72 -37.72 -19.13
CA SER A 1128 9.75 -38.36 -20.46
C SER A 1128 10.47 -37.60 -21.60
N THR A 1129 11.10 -36.44 -21.38
CA THR A 1129 11.66 -35.61 -22.47
C THR A 1129 13.06 -36.01 -22.97
N LYS A 1130 13.49 -37.26 -22.75
CA LYS A 1130 14.86 -37.72 -23.03
C LYS A 1130 15.33 -37.53 -24.48
N ASP A 1131 14.41 -37.39 -25.42
CA ASP A 1131 14.69 -37.21 -26.85
C ASP A 1131 14.64 -35.75 -27.33
N GLU A 1132 14.20 -34.80 -26.51
CA GLU A 1132 14.02 -33.38 -26.88
C GLU A 1132 15.18 -32.48 -26.41
N VAL A 1133 16.41 -32.82 -26.82
CA VAL A 1133 17.60 -31.99 -26.61
C VAL A 1133 17.70 -30.94 -27.72
N LEU A 1134 17.34 -29.69 -27.39
CA LEU A 1134 17.34 -28.57 -28.31
C LEU A 1134 18.77 -28.29 -28.81
N GLY A 1135 18.94 -28.14 -30.14
CA GLY A 1135 20.25 -28.00 -30.77
C GLY A 1135 21.07 -29.30 -30.90
N GLY A 1136 20.51 -30.45 -30.48
CA GLY A 1136 21.06 -31.79 -30.71
C GLY A 1136 22.06 -32.27 -29.65
N LYS A 1137 22.52 -33.53 -29.80
CA LYS A 1137 23.26 -34.29 -28.77
C LYS A 1137 24.49 -33.60 -28.17
N ARG A 1138 25.11 -32.63 -28.85
CA ARG A 1138 26.25 -31.84 -28.31
C ARG A 1138 25.88 -30.90 -27.17
N ASN A 1139 24.60 -30.63 -26.96
CA ASN A 1139 24.10 -29.80 -25.87
C ASN A 1139 23.67 -30.60 -24.63
N ILE A 1140 23.82 -31.93 -24.66
CA ILE A 1140 23.56 -32.78 -23.50
C ILE A 1140 24.55 -32.39 -22.39
N VAL A 1141 24.01 -32.13 -21.20
CA VAL A 1141 24.75 -32.07 -19.95
C VAL A 1141 24.43 -33.30 -19.10
N GLU A 1142 25.25 -33.58 -18.10
CA GLU A 1142 25.03 -34.71 -17.19
C GLU A 1142 23.77 -34.54 -16.32
N THR A 1143 23.19 -35.64 -15.82
CA THR A 1143 21.95 -35.62 -15.02
C THR A 1143 22.19 -35.20 -13.55
N VAL A 1144 21.46 -34.20 -13.08
CA VAL A 1144 21.43 -33.78 -11.66
C VAL A 1144 20.39 -34.55 -10.83
N HIS A 1145 20.68 -34.78 -9.55
CA HIS A 1145 19.66 -35.20 -8.59
C HIS A 1145 18.81 -33.98 -8.16
N PRO A 1146 17.48 -33.99 -8.34
CA PRO A 1146 16.67 -32.77 -8.27
C PRO A 1146 16.63 -32.12 -6.89
N ILE A 1147 16.74 -32.88 -5.80
CA ILE A 1147 16.75 -32.36 -4.41
C ILE A 1147 18.13 -31.84 -3.95
N TYR A 1148 19.22 -32.42 -4.44
CA TYR A 1148 20.57 -32.18 -3.88
C TYR A 1148 21.43 -31.25 -4.73
N ASN A 1149 21.09 -31.08 -6.00
CA ASN A 1149 21.90 -30.47 -7.04
C ASN A 1149 23.37 -30.96 -7.08
N ILE A 1150 23.52 -32.28 -7.20
CA ILE A 1150 24.78 -32.96 -7.50
C ILE A 1150 24.54 -33.99 -8.60
N HIS A 1151 25.61 -34.50 -9.19
CA HIS A 1151 25.54 -35.59 -10.17
C HIS A 1151 24.94 -36.87 -9.57
N ILE A 1152 24.11 -37.59 -10.34
CA ILE A 1152 23.40 -38.77 -9.84
C ILE A 1152 24.31 -39.92 -9.40
N ASP A 1153 25.48 -40.11 -10.03
CA ASP A 1153 26.48 -41.11 -9.59
C ASP A 1153 27.16 -40.69 -8.28
N ALA A 1154 27.39 -39.38 -8.09
CA ALA A 1154 28.02 -38.84 -6.89
C ALA A 1154 27.10 -39.02 -5.68
N TYR A 1155 25.81 -38.72 -5.86
CA TYR A 1155 24.75 -39.05 -4.90
C TYR A 1155 24.73 -40.56 -4.58
N ALA A 1156 24.70 -41.41 -5.61
CA ALA A 1156 24.68 -42.86 -5.42
C ALA A 1156 25.98 -43.43 -4.82
N ARG A 1157 27.13 -42.74 -4.91
CA ARG A 1157 28.35 -43.11 -4.17
C ARG A 1157 28.26 -42.66 -2.71
N ALA A 1158 27.81 -41.44 -2.45
CA ALA A 1158 27.71 -40.89 -1.09
C ALA A 1158 26.84 -41.77 -0.19
N LEU A 1159 25.62 -42.13 -0.63
CA LEU A 1159 24.74 -43.02 0.16
C LEU A 1159 25.45 -44.33 0.54
N ARG A 1160 25.98 -45.07 -0.45
CA ARG A 1160 26.69 -46.34 -0.21
C ARG A 1160 27.95 -46.23 0.66
N TYR A 1161 28.50 -45.03 0.84
CA TYR A 1161 29.66 -44.77 1.70
C TYR A 1161 29.25 -44.37 3.13
N PHE A 1162 28.12 -43.67 3.29
CA PHE A 1162 27.59 -43.30 4.62
C PHE A 1162 26.60 -44.33 5.20
N GLU A 1163 26.18 -45.32 4.40
CA GLU A 1163 25.46 -46.53 4.83
C GLU A 1163 26.39 -47.65 5.36
N SER A 1164 27.72 -47.51 5.24
CA SER A 1164 28.74 -48.53 5.56
C SER A 1164 29.63 -48.17 6.74
#